data_AF-A0A3M2FQA9-F1
#
_entry.id   AF-A0A3M2FQA9-F1
#
_cell.length_a   1.000
_cell.length_b   1.000
_cell.length_c   1.000
_cell.angle_alpha   90.00
_cell.angle_beta   90.00
_cell.angle_gamma   90.00
#
_symmetry.space_group_name_H-M   'P 1'
#
loop_
_entity.id
_entity.type
_entity.pdbx_description
1 polymer ?
#
loop_
_entity_poly.entity_id
_entity_poly.type
_entity_poly.pdbx_seq_one_letter_code
_entity_poly.pdbx_strand_id
1 'polypeptide(L)'
;MRLLVVLIFLPVLAWAQSHLLISEIYIPASADQQKAFIEIYNPGDQTVPLDSIYLSNYNQYYEVVTATFSNTTSDFLVQFPAGAVIAPHGTRTVALYGAAFRSAYGKNADYEISGDDDNTSDMVVHYAGGNITLDPSAGMAILFYWNGANDLVYDEDYLAWGLSFFKDRWMDKSGVSMDGPDADSTPSVYQNETAKSSQKALASPTTGNSYQRSNAEEPGETTSGGNGISGHDETSEDWAQTFALSTPSPGSFSEVPGDGSGTATVTPDTVDAATAVTLTFTLTGTAPYTLESAAIVIPESWTFSGSSADVSLSAPSGELVVSADTIHINNTALIDNAGAEITIAGLTAPDASETTSFPVLTAVGGGRLTPIASFPSVFVFKPTTIADIQNNVGEWLGREVTVQGVVSIGSGVTTTSWTDAYVQDESGRGINVFRSPDLTPDLKRGNKVTITGTVDTYNGTTEITNFGVTVEGSGFDVPAVSQVSLATAADTSLEGTMVEVSGVITDIFNVGGGDNVTLTNGANSLVARVWESSGVDLSPYALGDTVAMRGVIDIYNGSAQLLVAYDDDIRFSDLYVPVDGSGNVTVSPAQVEKNASTDLLFTFTPSDAGPLVQARVDIPDDWGFSASADDVTTGGDFSDASISINGNTILLSDFSLESGFEGTLTLKNLTAPNSDKVSTFNAYTAGEGGLLAPVAASPIVLVGEGTTIPTIKMEEARQRGDGSSVAVKGTIVIGSGILRNDLTSAYIADENGVGLNIFRAGGADPDIARGNLVVLQGTLTLYNGVLEIENYTTTVLARHVPLPDPIRLSTAEAALTDYEGSWVTVQGIVTGKSVAGGGTNIYMDDGSGETTVRVWDTAGLNLDDIAVGDLIEVKGAHGVFRDAGQILVGYQEDISKVDIASLPVTLDVPPRPFAPDQGEQLPITYGAGGGSTHVTLRVFDMAGRLVATLRDGDGIPIAVTFKWDGRNELGDRLTPGSYILHYEVVNEETGDKTVKVAPVVVGTLLSR
;
A
#
# COMPACT_ATOMS: atom_id res chain seq x y z
N MET A 1 86.18 -6.80 13.59
CA MET A 1 85.79 -5.99 12.43
C MET A 1 85.76 -6.90 11.20
N ARG A 2 84.58 -7.37 10.81
CA ARG A 2 84.37 -8.18 9.59
C ARG A 2 83.05 -7.72 8.96
N LEU A 3 83.15 -6.99 7.86
CA LEU A 3 82.10 -6.88 6.85
C LEU A 3 81.94 -8.26 6.20
N LEU A 4 80.73 -8.63 5.77
CA LEU A 4 80.36 -8.69 4.34
C LEU A 4 78.97 -9.37 4.12
N VAL A 5 78.09 -8.60 3.48
CA VAL A 5 77.03 -8.96 2.50
C VAL A 5 75.97 -10.00 2.89
N VAL A 6 74.75 -9.49 3.07
CA VAL A 6 73.48 -10.20 2.90
C VAL A 6 73.09 -10.09 1.42
N LEU A 7 73.01 -11.22 0.71
CA LEU A 7 72.38 -11.31 -0.62
C LEU A 7 70.86 -11.41 -0.42
N ILE A 8 70.11 -10.46 -0.96
CA ILE A 8 68.65 -10.53 -1.07
C ILE A 8 68.35 -11.32 -2.34
N PHE A 9 67.74 -12.51 -2.19
CA PHE A 9 67.04 -13.19 -3.28
C PHE A 9 65.67 -12.51 -3.44
N LEU A 10 65.50 -11.74 -4.52
CA LEU A 10 64.19 -11.35 -5.03
C LEU A 10 63.62 -12.54 -5.82
N PRO A 11 62.42 -13.06 -5.49
CA PRO A 11 61.74 -13.98 -6.37
C PRO A 11 61.19 -13.18 -7.56
N VAL A 12 61.68 -13.47 -8.76
CA VAL A 12 61.02 -13.07 -10.00
C VAL A 12 59.80 -13.99 -10.14
N LEU A 13 58.62 -13.50 -9.74
CA LEU A 13 57.36 -14.07 -10.22
C LEU A 13 57.25 -13.69 -11.70
N ALA A 14 57.50 -14.66 -12.58
CA ALA A 14 57.09 -14.55 -13.98
C ALA A 14 55.56 -14.69 -14.00
N TRP A 15 54.86 -13.61 -14.32
CA TRP A 15 53.44 -13.65 -14.66
C TRP A 15 53.36 -14.25 -16.07
N ALA A 16 52.91 -15.50 -16.19
CA ALA A 16 52.48 -16.03 -17.47
C ALA A 16 51.12 -15.38 -17.77
N GLN A 17 51.09 -14.40 -18.66
CA GLN A 17 49.83 -13.88 -19.19
C GLN A 17 49.14 -15.03 -19.96
N SER A 18 47.84 -15.21 -19.74
CA SER A 18 47.07 -16.30 -20.35
C SER A 18 46.66 -15.89 -21.76
N HIS A 19 47.00 -16.74 -22.73
CA HIS A 19 46.65 -16.65 -24.16
C HIS A 19 45.12 -16.65 -24.34
N LEU A 20 44.58 -15.59 -24.93
CA LEU A 20 43.13 -15.46 -25.19
C LEU A 20 42.80 -15.90 -26.61
N LEU A 21 41.64 -16.54 -26.79
CA LEU A 21 41.21 -17.07 -28.09
C LEU A 21 40.01 -16.29 -28.63
N ILE A 22 39.99 -15.98 -29.92
CA ILE A 22 38.79 -15.73 -30.70
C ILE A 22 38.00 -17.05 -30.73
N SER A 23 36.81 -17.03 -30.13
CA SER A 23 35.94 -18.21 -30.00
C SER A 23 34.83 -18.22 -31.03
N GLU A 24 34.33 -17.04 -31.43
CA GLU A 24 33.30 -16.94 -32.45
C GLU A 24 33.43 -15.65 -33.27
N ILE A 25 33.19 -15.74 -34.57
CA ILE A 25 33.02 -14.55 -35.41
C ILE A 25 31.80 -14.73 -36.33
N TYR A 26 30.87 -13.78 -36.26
CA TYR A 26 29.72 -13.76 -37.16
C TYR A 26 29.92 -12.74 -38.27
N ILE A 27 29.99 -13.25 -39.51
CA ILE A 27 30.23 -12.47 -40.72
C ILE A 27 28.99 -12.61 -41.63
N PRO A 28 27.98 -11.75 -41.44
CA PRO A 28 26.73 -11.84 -42.18
C PRO A 28 26.86 -11.41 -43.66
N ALA A 29 25.82 -11.65 -44.45
CA ALA A 29 25.72 -11.08 -45.80
C ALA A 29 25.71 -9.54 -45.75
N SER A 30 26.05 -8.88 -46.86
CA SER A 30 26.19 -7.42 -46.92
C SER A 30 24.97 -6.62 -46.43
N ALA A 31 23.75 -7.19 -46.53
CA ALA A 31 22.53 -6.55 -46.05
C ALA A 31 22.36 -6.56 -44.52
N ASP A 32 23.09 -7.42 -43.82
CA ASP A 32 22.94 -7.70 -42.38
C ASP A 32 24.22 -7.38 -41.58
N GLN A 33 25.17 -6.65 -42.19
CA GLN A 33 26.50 -6.35 -41.62
C GLN A 33 26.49 -5.69 -40.23
N GLN A 34 25.42 -5.00 -39.87
CA GLN A 34 25.26 -4.41 -38.54
C GLN A 34 25.11 -5.47 -37.43
N LYS A 35 24.72 -6.71 -37.76
CA LYS A 35 24.57 -7.82 -36.79
C LYS A 35 25.89 -8.55 -36.48
N ALA A 36 26.99 -8.15 -37.14
CA ALA A 36 28.29 -8.79 -36.99
C ALA A 36 28.85 -8.61 -35.57
N PHE A 37 29.54 -9.63 -35.08
CA PHE A 37 30.21 -9.61 -33.78
C PHE A 37 31.47 -10.49 -33.80
N ILE A 38 32.34 -10.26 -32.83
CA ILE A 38 33.52 -11.07 -32.51
C ILE A 38 33.46 -11.44 -31.04
N GLU A 39 33.60 -12.72 -30.70
CA GLU A 39 33.65 -13.24 -29.34
C GLU A 39 35.05 -13.74 -29.00
N ILE A 40 35.53 -13.40 -27.81
CA ILE A 40 36.77 -13.92 -27.23
C ILE A 40 36.49 -14.84 -26.04
N TYR A 41 37.40 -15.77 -25.78
CA TYR A 41 37.33 -16.80 -24.76
C TYR A 41 38.65 -16.87 -23.99
N ASN A 42 38.54 -17.08 -22.68
CA ASN A 42 39.69 -17.33 -21.82
C ASN A 42 39.81 -18.85 -21.54
N PRO A 43 40.74 -19.57 -22.18
CA PRO A 43 40.95 -20.99 -21.92
C PRO A 43 41.63 -21.27 -20.56
N GLY A 44 42.21 -20.25 -19.94
CA GLY A 44 42.98 -20.39 -18.70
C GLY A 44 42.13 -20.48 -17.44
N ASP A 45 42.76 -20.96 -16.37
CA ASP A 45 42.16 -21.09 -15.04
C ASP A 45 42.17 -19.78 -14.23
N GLN A 46 42.62 -18.66 -14.81
CA GLN A 46 42.79 -17.38 -14.11
C GLN A 46 42.05 -16.24 -14.82
N THR A 47 41.52 -15.28 -14.07
CA THR A 47 40.91 -14.07 -14.62
C THR A 47 41.96 -13.24 -15.36
N VAL A 48 41.66 -12.79 -16.58
CA VAL A 48 42.55 -11.97 -17.40
C VAL A 48 42.02 -10.54 -17.48
N PRO A 49 42.82 -9.51 -17.10
CA PRO A 49 42.52 -8.12 -17.40
C PRO A 49 42.60 -7.84 -18.91
N LEU A 50 41.62 -7.10 -19.44
CA LEU A 50 41.52 -6.82 -20.87
C LEU A 50 41.96 -5.41 -21.26
N ASP A 51 42.29 -4.55 -20.29
CA ASP A 51 42.61 -3.14 -20.52
C ASP A 51 43.83 -2.89 -21.43
N SER A 52 44.68 -3.89 -21.64
CA SER A 52 45.82 -3.84 -22.58
C SER A 52 45.62 -4.72 -23.82
N ILE A 53 44.39 -5.18 -24.04
CA ILE A 53 43.99 -6.03 -25.17
C ILE A 53 43.23 -5.19 -26.19
N TYR A 54 43.57 -5.40 -27.45
CA TYR A 54 43.07 -4.66 -28.60
C TYR A 54 42.51 -5.62 -29.64
N LEU A 55 41.54 -5.13 -30.41
CA LEU A 55 40.88 -5.85 -31.48
C LEU A 55 40.93 -5.03 -32.78
N SER A 56 41.28 -5.68 -33.89
CA SER A 56 41.29 -5.04 -35.21
C SER A 56 40.90 -6.00 -36.33
N ASN A 57 40.57 -5.46 -37.50
CA ASN A 57 40.22 -6.21 -38.70
C ASN A 57 41.11 -5.93 -39.93
N TYR A 58 42.24 -5.24 -39.76
CA TYR A 58 43.17 -4.91 -40.85
C TYR A 58 44.63 -5.20 -40.47
N ASN A 59 45.49 -5.42 -41.46
CA ASN A 59 46.84 -5.97 -41.27
C ASN A 59 47.97 -4.96 -41.05
N GLN A 60 47.65 -3.71 -40.76
CA GLN A 60 48.62 -2.73 -40.27
C GLN A 60 48.32 -2.32 -38.82
N TYR A 61 47.55 -3.11 -38.07
CA TYR A 61 47.18 -2.81 -36.68
C TYR A 61 48.38 -2.54 -35.77
N TYR A 62 49.52 -3.20 -36.04
CA TYR A 62 50.76 -3.02 -35.27
C TYR A 62 51.37 -1.62 -35.39
N GLU A 63 50.93 -0.80 -36.36
CA GLU A 63 51.38 0.59 -36.49
C GLU A 63 50.74 1.52 -35.44
N VAL A 64 49.82 1.01 -34.62
CA VAL A 64 49.25 1.70 -33.44
C VAL A 64 50.33 2.25 -32.50
N VAL A 65 51.50 1.59 -32.42
CA VAL A 65 52.64 2.02 -31.60
C VAL A 65 53.19 3.39 -32.02
N THR A 66 52.93 3.81 -33.27
CA THR A 66 53.27 5.14 -33.80
C THR A 66 52.05 6.05 -33.98
N ALA A 67 50.89 5.63 -33.45
CA ALA A 67 49.60 6.27 -33.69
C ALA A 67 49.23 6.41 -35.19
N THR A 68 49.61 5.43 -36.00
CA THR A 68 49.22 5.34 -37.42
C THR A 68 48.07 4.34 -37.57
N PHE A 69 47.03 4.74 -38.31
CA PHE A 69 45.79 3.98 -38.44
C PHE A 69 45.34 3.84 -39.90
N SER A 70 44.42 2.91 -40.17
CA SER A 70 43.82 2.72 -41.49
C SER A 70 43.10 3.98 -42.01
N ASN A 71 42.87 4.04 -43.32
CA ASN A 71 42.03 5.05 -43.98
C ASN A 71 40.77 4.43 -44.64
N THR A 72 40.52 3.15 -44.41
CA THR A 72 39.40 2.41 -44.99
C THR A 72 38.17 2.52 -44.10
N THR A 73 37.02 2.84 -44.68
CA THR A 73 35.78 3.05 -43.92
C THR A 73 35.24 1.79 -43.22
N SER A 74 35.65 0.59 -43.63
CA SER A 74 35.27 -0.70 -43.01
C SER A 74 36.12 -1.09 -41.82
N ASP A 75 37.26 -0.44 -41.64
CA ASP A 75 38.28 -0.90 -40.72
C ASP A 75 38.08 -0.34 -39.32
N PHE A 76 38.51 -1.07 -38.30
CA PHE A 76 38.51 -0.62 -36.92
C PHE A 76 39.76 -1.11 -36.17
N LEU A 77 40.15 -0.33 -35.15
CA LEU A 77 41.12 -0.69 -34.12
C LEU A 77 40.57 -0.14 -32.80
N VAL A 78 40.25 -1.06 -31.89
CA VAL A 78 39.60 -0.75 -30.62
C VAL A 78 40.33 -1.45 -29.48
N GLN A 79 40.15 -0.94 -28.27
CA GLN A 79 40.73 -1.44 -27.03
C GLN A 79 39.61 -1.71 -26.02
N PHE A 80 39.72 -2.76 -25.22
CA PHE A 80 38.74 -2.96 -24.15
C PHE A 80 38.85 -1.84 -23.10
N PRO A 81 37.72 -1.39 -22.54
CA PRO A 81 37.72 -0.26 -21.59
C PRO A 81 38.45 -0.60 -20.28
N ALA A 82 38.90 0.44 -19.58
CA ALA A 82 39.59 0.28 -18.31
C ALA A 82 38.72 -0.49 -17.30
N GLY A 83 39.32 -1.48 -16.63
CA GLY A 83 38.62 -2.35 -15.68
C GLY A 83 37.90 -3.55 -16.31
N ALA A 84 37.91 -3.69 -17.64
CA ALA A 84 37.42 -4.89 -18.31
C ALA A 84 38.22 -6.13 -17.90
N VAL A 85 37.51 -7.22 -17.61
CA VAL A 85 38.09 -8.52 -17.23
C VAL A 85 37.31 -9.66 -17.88
N ILE A 86 37.99 -10.77 -18.14
CA ILE A 86 37.37 -12.04 -18.55
C ILE A 86 37.72 -13.13 -17.52
N ALA A 87 36.69 -13.77 -16.96
CA ALA A 87 36.85 -14.82 -15.96
C ALA A 87 37.46 -16.10 -16.58
N PRO A 88 38.01 -17.02 -15.78
CA PRO A 88 38.41 -18.34 -16.25
C PRO A 88 37.27 -19.01 -17.01
N HIS A 89 37.54 -19.55 -18.21
CA HIS A 89 36.54 -20.17 -19.08
C HIS A 89 35.33 -19.29 -19.43
N GLY A 90 35.42 -17.97 -19.25
CA GLY A 90 34.39 -17.02 -19.66
C GLY A 90 34.56 -16.58 -21.11
N THR A 91 33.51 -16.01 -21.69
CA THR A 91 33.55 -15.32 -22.99
C THR A 91 33.27 -13.82 -22.86
N ARG A 92 33.65 -13.05 -23.87
CA ARG A 92 33.21 -11.66 -24.08
C ARG A 92 32.86 -11.43 -25.54
N THR A 93 31.65 -10.95 -25.80
CA THR A 93 31.15 -10.61 -27.14
C THR A 93 31.30 -9.12 -27.41
N VAL A 94 31.93 -8.78 -28.54
CA VAL A 94 32.05 -7.42 -29.07
C VAL A 94 31.19 -7.30 -30.32
N ALA A 95 30.08 -6.56 -30.22
CA ALA A 95 29.25 -6.22 -31.36
C ALA A 95 29.86 -5.07 -32.17
N LEU A 96 29.73 -5.11 -33.51
CA LEU A 96 30.04 -3.92 -34.30
C LEU A 96 29.02 -2.80 -34.02
N TYR A 97 27.73 -3.16 -33.93
CA TYR A 97 26.63 -2.27 -33.59
C TYR A 97 25.76 -2.90 -32.49
N GLY A 98 25.71 -2.29 -31.31
CA GLY A 98 24.99 -2.81 -30.14
C GLY A 98 23.49 -2.92 -30.36
N ALA A 99 22.87 -1.90 -30.96
CA ALA A 99 21.42 -1.87 -31.17
C ALA A 99 20.94 -2.97 -32.14
N ALA A 100 21.67 -3.17 -33.24
CA ALA A 100 21.38 -4.22 -34.22
C ALA A 100 21.65 -5.62 -33.65
N PHE A 101 22.68 -5.77 -32.80
CA PHE A 101 22.96 -7.00 -32.08
C PHE A 101 21.83 -7.36 -31.13
N ARG A 102 21.39 -6.43 -30.25
CA ARG A 102 20.28 -6.68 -29.33
C ARG A 102 19.01 -7.07 -30.08
N SER A 103 18.70 -6.38 -31.18
CA SER A 103 17.53 -6.71 -32.00
C SER A 103 17.60 -8.12 -32.60
N ALA A 104 18.80 -8.65 -32.87
CA ALA A 104 18.98 -9.96 -33.47
C ALA A 104 18.95 -11.10 -32.44
N TYR A 105 19.52 -10.88 -31.25
CA TYR A 105 19.76 -11.93 -30.25
C TYR A 105 18.94 -11.79 -28.96
N GLY A 106 18.15 -10.73 -28.82
CA GLY A 106 17.30 -10.52 -27.64
C GLY A 106 18.08 -10.23 -26.34
N LYS A 107 19.39 -9.98 -26.43
CA LYS A 107 20.30 -9.67 -25.33
C LYS A 107 21.37 -8.67 -25.76
N ASN A 108 21.91 -7.90 -24.82
CA ASN A 108 23.04 -7.00 -25.09
C ASN A 108 24.32 -7.81 -25.30
N ALA A 109 25.24 -7.28 -26.11
CA ALA A 109 26.61 -7.75 -26.14
C ALA A 109 27.35 -7.28 -24.86
N ASP A 110 28.52 -7.85 -24.57
CA ASP A 110 29.36 -7.32 -23.47
C ASP A 110 29.91 -5.94 -23.82
N TYR A 111 30.31 -5.77 -25.10
CA TYR A 111 30.83 -4.51 -25.61
C TYR A 111 30.33 -4.19 -27.03
N GLU A 112 30.39 -2.91 -27.41
CA GLU A 112 30.14 -2.47 -28.78
C GLU A 112 31.21 -1.49 -29.32
N ILE A 113 31.29 -1.36 -30.65
CA ILE A 113 32.23 -0.45 -31.32
C ILE A 113 31.56 0.88 -31.74
N SER A 114 30.31 0.85 -32.22
CA SER A 114 29.66 2.04 -32.76
C SER A 114 29.23 3.07 -31.73
N GLY A 115 28.94 2.64 -30.50
CA GLY A 115 28.29 3.46 -29.47
C GLY A 115 26.86 3.83 -29.85
N ASP A 116 26.11 2.89 -30.46
CA ASP A 116 24.73 3.11 -30.90
C ASP A 116 23.66 2.60 -29.91
N ASP A 117 24.09 2.00 -28.80
CA ASP A 117 23.24 1.48 -27.74
C ASP A 117 23.76 1.82 -26.33
N ASP A 118 23.14 2.81 -25.69
CA ASP A 118 23.50 3.30 -24.34
C ASP A 118 23.52 2.22 -23.23
N ASN A 119 22.92 1.05 -23.45
CA ASN A 119 22.89 -0.06 -22.49
C ASN A 119 24.01 -1.10 -22.70
N THR A 120 24.83 -0.94 -23.74
CA THR A 120 25.98 -1.79 -24.05
C THR A 120 27.26 -1.00 -23.79
N SER A 121 28.28 -1.62 -23.20
CA SER A 121 29.52 -0.89 -22.87
C SER A 121 30.37 -0.61 -24.11
N ASP A 122 30.83 0.63 -24.28
CA ASP A 122 31.66 0.99 -25.42
C ASP A 122 33.09 0.43 -25.31
N MET A 123 33.61 -0.05 -26.43
CA MET A 123 35.05 -0.21 -26.64
C MET A 123 35.73 1.15 -26.75
N VAL A 124 36.99 1.25 -26.31
CA VAL A 124 37.80 2.44 -26.51
C VAL A 124 38.26 2.50 -27.97
N VAL A 125 37.67 3.39 -28.75
CA VAL A 125 37.95 3.53 -30.18
C VAL A 125 39.22 4.33 -30.42
N HIS A 126 40.24 3.68 -30.97
CA HIS A 126 41.44 4.35 -31.51
C HIS A 126 41.25 4.71 -32.99
N TYR A 127 40.58 3.81 -33.73
CA TYR A 127 40.12 4.06 -35.09
C TYR A 127 38.84 3.28 -35.36
N ALA A 128 37.84 3.96 -35.94
CA ALA A 128 36.68 3.32 -36.54
C ALA A 128 36.32 4.10 -37.81
N GLY A 129 36.30 3.40 -38.95
CA GLY A 129 35.83 3.99 -40.20
C GLY A 129 34.33 4.32 -40.16
N GLY A 130 33.86 5.17 -41.08
CA GLY A 130 32.46 5.61 -41.09
C GLY A 130 31.42 4.51 -41.40
N ASN A 131 31.84 3.29 -41.72
CA ASN A 131 30.96 2.13 -41.97
C ASN A 131 31.70 0.82 -41.65
N ILE A 132 31.96 0.58 -40.36
CA ILE A 132 32.66 -0.62 -39.86
C ILE A 132 31.92 -1.89 -40.29
N THR A 133 32.64 -2.82 -40.92
CA THR A 133 32.05 -4.06 -41.47
C THR A 133 33.09 -5.20 -41.48
N LEU A 134 32.60 -6.44 -41.51
CA LEU A 134 33.42 -7.62 -41.75
C LEU A 134 33.16 -8.12 -43.17
N ASP A 135 34.13 -7.94 -44.07
CA ASP A 135 33.96 -8.25 -45.50
C ASP A 135 33.72 -9.76 -45.72
N PRO A 136 32.55 -10.17 -46.24
CA PRO A 136 32.22 -11.59 -46.39
C PRO A 136 33.06 -12.29 -47.47
N SER A 137 33.73 -11.54 -48.35
CA SER A 137 34.60 -12.11 -49.39
C SER A 137 36.00 -12.44 -48.88
N ALA A 138 36.53 -11.67 -47.93
CA ALA A 138 37.68 -11.98 -47.08
C ALA A 138 38.04 -10.83 -46.16
N GLY A 139 38.69 -11.18 -45.07
CA GLY A 139 39.30 -10.26 -44.14
C GLY A 139 40.12 -11.01 -43.11
N MET A 140 40.37 -10.33 -42.01
CA MET A 140 40.93 -10.91 -40.82
C MET A 140 40.30 -10.29 -39.57
N ALA A 141 40.43 -10.99 -38.45
CA ALA A 141 40.29 -10.44 -37.12
C ALA A 141 41.58 -10.77 -36.35
N ILE A 142 42.03 -9.85 -35.52
CA ILE A 142 43.21 -10.02 -34.69
C ILE A 142 42.92 -9.49 -33.29
N LEU A 143 43.20 -10.33 -32.30
CA LEU A 143 43.33 -9.97 -30.91
C LEU A 143 44.83 -9.78 -30.63
N PHE A 144 45.21 -8.66 -30.02
CA PHE A 144 46.61 -8.40 -29.71
C PHE A 144 46.77 -7.61 -28.41
N TYR A 145 47.89 -7.83 -27.73
CA TYR A 145 48.29 -7.13 -26.53
C TYR A 145 49.23 -5.97 -26.86
N TRP A 146 48.96 -4.82 -26.25
CA TRP A 146 49.90 -3.71 -26.20
C TRP A 146 49.72 -2.92 -24.91
N ASN A 147 50.82 -2.67 -24.21
CA ASN A 147 50.81 -1.93 -22.95
C ASN A 147 50.79 -0.40 -23.12
N GLY A 148 50.69 0.10 -24.36
CA GLY A 148 50.74 1.53 -24.67
C GLY A 148 52.14 2.16 -24.59
N ALA A 149 53.19 1.37 -24.31
CA ALA A 149 54.54 1.87 -24.06
C ALA A 149 55.63 1.18 -24.91
N ASN A 150 55.47 -0.10 -25.24
CA ASN A 150 56.49 -0.88 -25.95
C ASN A 150 56.52 -0.55 -27.45
N ASP A 151 57.68 -0.75 -28.07
CA ASP A 151 57.88 -0.69 -29.53
C ASP A 151 57.01 -1.65 -30.34
N LEU A 152 56.74 -2.83 -29.78
CA LEU A 152 56.05 -3.91 -30.47
C LEU A 152 54.73 -4.24 -29.77
N VAL A 153 53.78 -4.68 -30.60
CA VAL A 153 52.58 -5.38 -30.14
C VAL A 153 52.84 -6.88 -30.13
N TYR A 154 52.09 -7.61 -29.33
CA TYR A 154 52.16 -9.07 -29.27
C TYR A 154 50.83 -9.64 -29.69
N ASP A 155 50.84 -10.62 -30.58
CA ASP A 155 49.60 -11.22 -31.06
C ASP A 155 49.05 -12.17 -29.98
N GLU A 156 47.72 -12.20 -29.84
CA GLU A 156 47.03 -13.12 -28.91
C GLU A 156 46.27 -14.18 -29.70
N ASP A 157 45.51 -13.79 -30.74
CA ASP A 157 44.90 -14.75 -31.66
C ASP A 157 44.59 -14.05 -32.98
N TYR A 158 44.65 -14.80 -34.08
CA TYR A 158 44.49 -14.33 -35.43
C TYR A 158 43.55 -15.24 -36.20
N LEU A 159 42.54 -14.69 -36.87
CA LEU A 159 41.65 -15.45 -37.75
C LEU A 159 41.57 -14.85 -39.14
N ALA A 160 41.93 -15.63 -40.17
CA ALA A 160 41.86 -15.24 -41.57
C ALA A 160 40.80 -16.02 -42.36
N TRP A 161 40.05 -15.34 -43.24
CA TRP A 161 39.08 -15.97 -44.14
C TRP A 161 39.18 -15.50 -45.58
N GLY A 162 38.72 -16.35 -46.51
CA GLY A 162 38.61 -16.12 -47.95
C GLY A 162 39.76 -16.73 -48.77
N LEU A 163 39.47 -17.80 -49.53
CA LEU A 163 40.46 -18.69 -50.17
C LEU A 163 41.18 -18.16 -51.42
N SER A 164 41.04 -16.88 -51.78
CA SER A 164 41.84 -16.30 -52.87
C SER A 164 43.26 -16.04 -52.36
N PHE A 165 44.18 -16.95 -52.70
CA PHE A 165 45.61 -16.84 -52.41
C PHE A 165 46.12 -15.41 -52.68
N PHE A 166 46.81 -14.83 -51.69
CA PHE A 166 47.39 -13.47 -51.69
C PHE A 166 46.38 -12.32 -51.56
N LYS A 167 45.56 -12.30 -50.51
CA LYS A 167 44.89 -11.05 -50.16
C LYS A 167 45.84 -10.12 -49.41
N ASP A 168 45.92 -8.89 -49.89
CA ASP A 168 46.67 -7.77 -49.27
C ASP A 168 46.20 -7.44 -47.84
N ARG A 169 45.16 -8.13 -47.33
CA ARG A 169 44.58 -7.97 -46.00
C ARG A 169 45.06 -8.95 -44.93
N TRP A 170 45.82 -10.00 -45.27
CA TRP A 170 46.36 -10.93 -44.27
C TRP A 170 47.65 -10.40 -43.64
N MET A 171 47.94 -10.83 -42.42
CA MET A 171 49.09 -10.36 -41.66
C MET A 171 50.40 -11.01 -42.12
N ASP A 172 51.50 -10.28 -42.15
CA ASP A 172 52.88 -10.79 -42.21
C ASP A 172 53.84 -9.65 -41.82
N LYS A 173 54.36 -9.68 -40.58
CA LYS A 173 55.31 -8.69 -40.03
C LYS A 173 56.77 -9.03 -40.32
N SER A 174 57.06 -10.02 -41.17
CA SER A 174 58.44 -10.44 -41.43
C SER A 174 59.29 -9.30 -41.99
N GLY A 175 60.38 -8.97 -41.29
CA GLY A 175 61.29 -7.88 -41.68
C GLY A 175 60.80 -6.47 -41.34
N VAL A 176 59.69 -6.33 -40.62
CA VAL A 176 59.19 -5.05 -40.10
C VAL A 176 59.94 -4.67 -38.81
N SER A 177 60.26 -3.39 -38.66
CA SER A 177 60.86 -2.82 -37.45
C SER A 177 60.15 -1.53 -37.08
N MET A 178 59.83 -1.37 -35.79
CA MET A 178 59.02 -0.28 -35.26
C MET A 178 59.70 0.37 -34.06
N ASP A 179 59.52 1.67 -33.92
CA ASP A 179 59.98 2.52 -32.81
C ASP A 179 58.71 3.09 -32.17
N GLY A 180 58.34 2.56 -31.00
CA GLY A 180 57.08 2.90 -30.32
C GLY A 180 57.24 4.12 -29.42
N PRO A 181 56.34 4.30 -28.45
CA PRO A 181 56.35 5.45 -27.56
C PRO A 181 57.27 5.24 -26.35
N ASP A 182 58.27 4.36 -26.45
CA ASP A 182 59.21 4.11 -25.39
C ASP A 182 60.20 5.28 -25.22
N ALA A 183 61.11 5.19 -24.25
CA ALA A 183 61.94 6.34 -23.89
C ALA A 183 63.11 6.61 -24.85
N ASP A 184 63.45 5.67 -25.73
CA ASP A 184 64.57 5.82 -26.66
C ASP A 184 64.11 5.99 -28.12
N SER A 185 64.97 5.74 -29.09
CA SER A 185 64.63 5.90 -30.52
C SER A 185 65.25 4.79 -31.35
N THR A 186 65.39 3.62 -30.72
CA THR A 186 65.99 2.41 -31.27
C THR A 186 64.87 1.45 -31.65
N PRO A 187 64.58 1.28 -32.95
CA PRO A 187 63.50 0.39 -33.36
C PRO A 187 63.75 -1.07 -32.95
N SER A 188 62.71 -1.72 -32.47
CA SER A 188 62.63 -3.17 -32.28
C SER A 188 62.19 -3.88 -33.56
N VAL A 189 62.58 -5.15 -33.75
CA VAL A 189 62.33 -5.93 -34.98
C VAL A 189 61.38 -7.08 -34.68
N TYR A 190 60.31 -7.23 -35.47
CA TYR A 190 59.43 -8.39 -35.37
C TYR A 190 60.14 -9.67 -35.82
N GLN A 191 59.82 -10.78 -35.18
CA GLN A 191 60.20 -12.10 -35.66
C GLN A 191 59.50 -12.39 -37.00
N ASN A 192 60.08 -13.31 -37.76
CA ASN A 192 59.45 -13.74 -39.02
C ASN A 192 58.22 -14.60 -38.73
N GLU A 193 57.17 -14.35 -39.49
CA GLU A 193 55.90 -15.06 -39.45
C GLU A 193 55.76 -16.00 -40.66
N THR A 194 54.73 -16.82 -40.63
CA THR A 194 54.36 -17.61 -41.80
C THR A 194 53.95 -16.68 -42.94
N ALA A 195 54.69 -16.72 -44.04
CA ALA A 195 54.43 -15.85 -45.19
C ALA A 195 52.98 -16.00 -45.69
N LYS A 196 52.33 -14.90 -46.11
CA LYS A 196 50.92 -14.87 -46.56
C LYS A 196 50.55 -15.94 -47.60
N SER A 197 51.53 -16.38 -48.40
CA SER A 197 51.39 -17.42 -49.43
C SER A 197 51.26 -18.84 -48.89
N SER A 198 51.65 -19.04 -47.63
CA SER A 198 51.75 -20.31 -46.93
C SER A 198 50.80 -20.42 -45.73
N GLN A 199 50.16 -19.30 -45.35
CA GLN A 199 49.07 -19.28 -44.36
C GLN A 199 47.87 -20.05 -44.90
N LYS A 200 47.14 -20.68 -43.99
CA LYS A 200 45.84 -21.30 -44.30
C LYS A 200 44.74 -20.25 -44.16
N ALA A 201 43.50 -20.55 -44.52
CA ALA A 201 42.40 -19.63 -44.27
C ALA A 201 41.09 -20.40 -44.33
N LEU A 202 40.09 -19.88 -43.62
CA LEU A 202 38.73 -20.37 -43.77
C LEU A 202 38.16 -20.02 -45.15
N ALA A 203 37.14 -20.77 -45.56
CA ALA A 203 36.32 -20.40 -46.71
C ALA A 203 35.66 -19.01 -46.51
N SER A 204 34.99 -18.49 -47.52
CA SER A 204 34.04 -17.40 -47.26
C SER A 204 32.81 -17.97 -46.55
N PRO A 205 32.24 -17.26 -45.56
CA PRO A 205 31.13 -17.76 -44.76
C PRO A 205 29.89 -17.99 -45.63
N THR A 206 29.13 -19.04 -45.33
CA THR A 206 27.79 -19.24 -45.89
C THR A 206 26.78 -18.37 -45.15
N THR A 207 25.78 -17.83 -45.84
CA THR A 207 24.79 -16.91 -45.25
C THR A 207 24.13 -17.51 -44.00
N GLY A 208 24.19 -16.79 -42.88
CA GLY A 208 23.46 -17.10 -41.64
C GLY A 208 24.23 -17.89 -40.58
N ASN A 209 25.46 -18.34 -40.86
CA ASN A 209 26.31 -19.05 -39.90
C ASN A 209 27.48 -18.17 -39.42
N SER A 210 27.97 -18.44 -38.21
CA SER A 210 29.23 -17.93 -37.67
C SER A 210 30.34 -18.97 -37.80
N TYR A 211 31.60 -18.53 -37.69
CA TYR A 211 32.72 -19.42 -37.42
C TYR A 211 32.84 -19.57 -35.91
N GLN A 212 32.67 -20.78 -35.42
CA GLN A 212 32.85 -21.13 -34.00
C GLN A 212 34.08 -22.00 -33.86
N ARG A 213 34.93 -21.67 -32.89
CA ARG A 213 36.07 -22.49 -32.52
C ARG A 213 35.56 -23.82 -31.98
N SER A 214 36.11 -24.91 -32.51
CA SER A 214 35.78 -26.30 -32.16
C SER A 214 36.98 -27.04 -31.57
N ASN A 215 38.11 -26.35 -31.44
CA ASN A 215 39.35 -26.87 -30.89
C ASN A 215 40.16 -25.72 -30.27
N ALA A 216 40.54 -25.85 -29.00
CA ALA A 216 41.35 -24.87 -28.29
C ALA A 216 42.88 -25.11 -28.41
N GLU A 217 43.31 -26.19 -29.08
CA GLU A 217 44.72 -26.60 -29.18
C GLU A 217 45.44 -26.07 -30.43
N GLU A 218 44.80 -25.18 -31.20
CA GLU A 218 45.36 -24.46 -32.36
C GLU A 218 46.19 -25.33 -33.33
N PRO A 219 45.57 -26.34 -33.97
CA PRO A 219 46.30 -27.33 -34.75
C PRO A 219 47.16 -26.71 -35.86
N GLY A 220 48.44 -27.06 -35.90
CA GLY A 220 49.38 -26.62 -36.93
C GLY A 220 50.12 -25.33 -36.60
N GLU A 221 49.79 -24.69 -35.48
CA GLU A 221 50.50 -23.51 -34.98
C GLU A 221 51.95 -23.83 -34.55
N THR A 222 52.87 -22.93 -34.86
CA THR A 222 54.28 -22.98 -34.46
C THR A 222 54.46 -22.29 -33.11
N THR A 223 54.68 -23.07 -32.07
CA THR A 223 54.66 -22.61 -30.66
C THR A 223 55.90 -21.83 -30.19
N SER A 224 56.79 -21.41 -31.09
CA SER A 224 58.00 -20.66 -30.70
C SER A 224 58.63 -19.92 -31.87
N GLY A 225 59.19 -18.74 -31.60
CA GLY A 225 59.92 -17.95 -32.59
C GLY A 225 59.04 -17.04 -33.44
N GLY A 226 57.77 -16.86 -33.05
CA GLY A 226 56.86 -15.87 -33.64
C GLY A 226 56.66 -14.64 -32.76
N ASN A 227 55.62 -13.86 -33.07
CA ASN A 227 55.31 -12.57 -32.43
C ASN A 227 54.14 -12.63 -31.44
N GLY A 228 53.63 -13.83 -31.14
CA GLY A 228 52.60 -14.05 -30.13
C GLY A 228 53.09 -13.74 -28.72
N ILE A 229 52.18 -13.47 -27.79
CA ILE A 229 52.53 -13.11 -26.41
C ILE A 229 53.28 -14.22 -25.65
N SER A 230 53.04 -15.47 -26.04
CA SER A 230 53.72 -16.69 -25.59
C SER A 230 54.95 -17.04 -26.44
N GLY A 231 55.23 -16.26 -27.50
CA GLY A 231 56.28 -16.49 -28.50
C GLY A 231 55.83 -17.38 -29.67
N HIS A 232 54.54 -17.69 -29.79
CA HIS A 232 53.97 -18.45 -30.88
C HIS A 232 53.87 -17.64 -32.20
N ASP A 233 53.67 -18.32 -33.32
CA ASP A 233 53.36 -17.73 -34.62
C ASP A 233 51.89 -17.99 -34.98
N GLU A 234 51.01 -17.08 -34.54
CA GLU A 234 49.56 -17.12 -34.77
C GLU A 234 49.19 -17.26 -36.26
N THR A 235 50.07 -16.81 -37.17
CA THR A 235 49.82 -16.89 -38.61
C THR A 235 49.97 -18.29 -39.20
N SER A 236 50.47 -19.25 -38.43
CA SER A 236 50.74 -20.62 -38.87
C SER A 236 49.61 -21.61 -38.61
N GLU A 237 48.57 -21.20 -37.88
CA GLU A 237 47.43 -22.04 -37.49
C GLU A 237 46.67 -22.61 -38.70
N ASP A 238 46.18 -23.86 -38.58
CA ASP A 238 45.21 -24.45 -39.51
C ASP A 238 43.76 -24.17 -39.08
N TRP A 239 43.29 -22.95 -39.32
CA TRP A 239 41.94 -22.53 -38.97
C TRP A 239 40.82 -23.44 -39.47
N ALA A 240 41.02 -24.16 -40.58
CA ALA A 240 40.04 -25.10 -41.10
C ALA A 240 39.88 -26.36 -40.22
N GLN A 241 40.82 -26.62 -39.32
CA GLN A 241 40.74 -27.64 -38.27
C GLN A 241 40.33 -27.06 -36.91
N THR A 242 40.47 -25.74 -36.75
CA THR A 242 40.11 -25.03 -35.53
C THR A 242 38.64 -24.61 -35.51
N PHE A 243 38.13 -24.04 -36.60
CA PHE A 243 36.81 -23.45 -36.66
C PHE A 243 35.85 -24.28 -37.53
N ALA A 244 34.59 -24.34 -37.08
CA ALA A 244 33.47 -24.92 -37.80
C ALA A 244 32.38 -23.87 -38.05
N LEU A 245 31.55 -24.10 -39.07
CA LEU A 245 30.36 -23.28 -39.30
C LEU A 245 29.22 -23.76 -38.40
N SER A 246 28.59 -22.83 -37.68
CA SER A 246 27.45 -23.11 -36.80
C SER A 246 26.46 -21.95 -36.78
N THR A 247 25.31 -22.16 -36.15
CA THR A 247 24.35 -21.07 -35.88
C THR A 247 24.96 -20.12 -34.85
N PRO A 248 24.92 -18.80 -35.04
CA PRO A 248 25.54 -17.86 -34.12
C PRO A 248 25.05 -18.03 -32.68
N SER A 249 25.96 -18.12 -31.71
CA SER A 249 25.63 -18.35 -30.29
C SER A 249 26.42 -17.42 -29.35
N PRO A 250 26.32 -16.09 -29.54
CA PRO A 250 27.16 -15.15 -28.80
C PRO A 250 26.92 -15.24 -27.29
N GLY A 251 27.95 -14.96 -26.49
CA GLY A 251 27.93 -15.02 -25.04
C GLY A 251 28.15 -16.43 -24.47
N SER A 252 28.59 -17.38 -25.29
CA SER A 252 28.86 -18.75 -24.85
C SER A 252 29.74 -19.52 -25.82
N PHE A 253 30.68 -20.29 -25.29
CA PHE A 253 31.60 -21.11 -26.07
C PHE A 253 31.40 -22.60 -25.76
N SER A 254 31.44 -23.46 -26.79
CA SER A 254 31.60 -24.92 -26.65
C SER A 254 32.53 -25.45 -27.74
N GLU A 255 33.44 -26.36 -27.36
CA GLU A 255 34.30 -27.06 -28.30
C GLU A 255 33.54 -28.11 -29.13
N VAL A 256 32.32 -28.48 -28.73
CA VAL A 256 31.51 -29.49 -29.42
C VAL A 256 30.55 -28.79 -30.39
N PRO A 257 30.73 -28.94 -31.72
CA PRO A 257 29.87 -28.27 -32.70
C PRO A 257 28.40 -28.65 -32.52
N GLY A 258 27.55 -27.62 -32.42
CA GLY A 258 26.10 -27.76 -32.29
C GLY A 258 25.55 -27.57 -30.87
N ASP A 259 26.40 -27.55 -29.85
CA ASP A 259 25.99 -27.07 -28.53
C ASP A 259 25.52 -25.61 -28.62
N GLY A 260 24.45 -25.25 -27.89
CA GLY A 260 23.85 -23.92 -27.97
C GLY A 260 23.13 -23.63 -29.30
N SER A 261 23.02 -24.60 -30.21
CA SER A 261 22.16 -24.46 -31.39
C SER A 261 20.69 -24.72 -31.08
N GLY A 262 19.78 -24.32 -31.97
CA GLY A 262 18.33 -24.43 -31.78
C GLY A 262 17.65 -23.09 -31.50
N THR A 263 16.33 -23.14 -31.34
CA THR A 263 15.47 -21.98 -31.06
C THR A 263 14.44 -22.32 -29.98
N ALA A 264 13.93 -21.29 -29.29
CA ALA A 264 12.86 -21.43 -28.33
C ALA A 264 11.87 -20.26 -28.40
N THR A 265 10.58 -20.55 -28.20
CA THR A 265 9.50 -19.56 -28.07
C THR A 265 8.66 -19.87 -26.83
N VAL A 266 7.91 -18.89 -26.30
CA VAL A 266 7.02 -19.06 -25.14
C VAL A 266 5.61 -18.55 -25.46
N THR A 267 4.58 -19.16 -24.87
CA THR A 267 3.19 -18.73 -24.97
C THR A 267 2.44 -18.99 -23.65
N PRO A 268 1.62 -18.04 -23.15
CA PRO A 268 1.50 -16.67 -23.64
C PRO A 268 2.81 -15.89 -23.42
N ASP A 269 3.04 -14.89 -24.26
CA ASP A 269 4.18 -13.96 -24.18
C ASP A 269 3.84 -12.68 -23.40
N THR A 270 2.60 -12.56 -22.90
CA THR A 270 2.14 -11.52 -21.98
C THR A 270 1.27 -12.13 -20.88
N VAL A 271 1.51 -11.75 -19.62
CA VAL A 271 0.75 -12.21 -18.44
C VAL A 271 0.52 -11.09 -17.43
N ASP A 272 -0.46 -11.23 -16.55
CA ASP A 272 -0.72 -10.27 -15.48
C ASP A 272 0.26 -10.44 -14.30
N ALA A 273 0.70 -9.32 -13.73
CA ALA A 273 1.57 -9.27 -12.57
C ALA A 273 0.97 -9.99 -11.35
N ALA A 274 1.82 -10.58 -10.51
CA ALA A 274 1.43 -11.32 -9.29
C ALA A 274 0.41 -12.46 -9.50
N THR A 275 0.19 -12.91 -10.73
CA THR A 275 -0.73 -14.02 -11.03
C THR A 275 0.00 -15.34 -11.27
N ALA A 276 -0.64 -16.45 -10.87
CA ALA A 276 -0.17 -17.79 -11.20
C ALA A 276 -0.63 -18.15 -12.62
N VAL A 277 0.33 -18.49 -13.49
CA VAL A 277 0.13 -18.74 -14.91
C VAL A 277 0.69 -20.08 -15.35
N THR A 278 0.29 -20.48 -16.56
CA THR A 278 0.84 -21.66 -17.25
C THR A 278 1.54 -21.18 -18.51
N LEU A 279 2.86 -21.43 -18.61
CA LEU A 279 3.66 -21.08 -19.78
C LEU A 279 3.99 -22.33 -20.58
N THR A 280 3.91 -22.24 -21.91
CA THR A 280 4.31 -23.31 -22.83
C THR A 280 5.49 -22.85 -23.67
N PHE A 281 6.61 -23.57 -23.55
CA PHE A 281 7.83 -23.35 -24.32
C PHE A 281 7.89 -24.31 -25.49
N THR A 282 8.21 -23.82 -26.68
CA THR A 282 8.44 -24.65 -27.87
C THR A 282 9.92 -24.58 -28.24
N LEU A 283 10.65 -25.68 -28.10
CA LEU A 283 12.08 -25.79 -28.39
C LEU A 283 12.28 -26.56 -29.70
N THR A 284 13.09 -26.06 -30.63
CA THR A 284 13.39 -26.73 -31.91
C THR A 284 14.89 -26.80 -32.13
N GLY A 285 15.39 -27.91 -32.70
CA GLY A 285 16.80 -28.00 -33.10
C GLY A 285 17.08 -27.19 -34.37
N THR A 286 18.36 -27.03 -34.73
CA THR A 286 18.75 -26.40 -36.00
C THR A 286 19.66 -27.33 -36.77
N ALA A 287 19.32 -27.61 -38.04
CA ALA A 287 20.14 -28.46 -38.89
C ALA A 287 21.56 -27.88 -39.07
N PRO A 288 22.60 -28.73 -39.14
CA PRO A 288 22.54 -30.20 -39.25
C PRO A 288 22.54 -30.94 -37.90
N TYR A 289 22.44 -30.22 -36.78
CA TYR A 289 22.62 -30.81 -35.45
C TYR A 289 21.34 -31.49 -34.95
N THR A 290 21.52 -32.55 -34.16
CA THR A 290 20.46 -33.18 -33.37
C THR A 290 20.78 -32.95 -31.90
N LEU A 291 19.90 -32.25 -31.19
CA LEU A 291 20.09 -31.94 -29.78
C LEU A 291 19.60 -33.11 -28.93
N GLU A 292 20.47 -33.62 -28.05
CA GLU A 292 20.15 -34.73 -27.14
C GLU A 292 19.74 -34.26 -25.74
N SER A 293 20.08 -33.02 -25.39
CA SER A 293 19.67 -32.41 -24.13
C SER A 293 19.34 -30.93 -24.27
N ALA A 294 18.41 -30.46 -23.43
CA ALA A 294 18.05 -29.06 -23.30
C ALA A 294 17.72 -28.71 -21.84
N ALA A 295 17.79 -27.43 -21.49
CA ALA A 295 17.36 -26.92 -20.20
C ALA A 295 16.67 -25.56 -20.33
N ILE A 296 15.66 -25.32 -19.50
CA ILE A 296 14.99 -24.02 -19.32
C ILE A 296 15.21 -23.60 -17.88
N VAL A 297 15.77 -22.41 -17.67
CA VAL A 297 16.00 -21.83 -16.34
C VAL A 297 14.87 -20.84 -16.04
N ILE A 298 14.22 -21.00 -14.89
CA ILE A 298 13.21 -20.05 -14.40
C ILE A 298 13.92 -18.84 -13.77
N PRO A 299 13.61 -17.60 -14.19
CA PRO A 299 14.22 -16.39 -13.63
C PRO A 299 13.90 -16.22 -12.13
N GLU A 300 14.82 -15.64 -11.37
CA GLU A 300 14.65 -15.41 -9.92
C GLU A 300 13.45 -14.53 -9.56
N SER A 301 13.01 -13.64 -10.46
CA SER A 301 11.82 -12.80 -10.23
C SER A 301 10.50 -13.57 -10.30
N TRP A 302 10.53 -14.82 -10.78
CA TRP A 302 9.37 -15.70 -10.87
C TRP A 302 9.35 -16.73 -9.75
N THR A 303 8.16 -17.02 -9.21
CA THR A 303 8.01 -18.09 -8.21
C THR A 303 7.64 -19.40 -8.90
N PHE A 304 8.41 -20.45 -8.63
CA PHE A 304 8.16 -21.80 -9.13
C PHE A 304 8.20 -22.81 -7.98
N SER A 305 7.30 -23.80 -8.00
CA SER A 305 7.20 -24.83 -6.96
C SER A 305 8.43 -25.76 -6.91
N GLY A 306 9.23 -25.82 -7.97
CA GLY A 306 10.29 -26.80 -8.15
C GLY A 306 9.77 -28.23 -8.35
N SER A 307 8.46 -28.41 -8.52
CA SER A 307 7.82 -29.73 -8.60
C SER A 307 7.76 -30.23 -10.03
N SER A 308 8.27 -31.45 -10.25
CA SER A 308 8.08 -32.17 -11.52
C SER A 308 6.61 -32.45 -11.88
N ALA A 309 5.67 -32.35 -10.91
CA ALA A 309 4.25 -32.53 -11.18
C ALA A 309 3.64 -31.37 -11.98
N ASP A 310 4.27 -30.19 -11.94
CA ASP A 310 3.79 -28.99 -12.60
C ASP A 310 4.39 -28.82 -14.00
N VAL A 311 5.23 -29.76 -14.45
CA VAL A 311 5.92 -29.71 -15.73
C VAL A 311 5.54 -30.91 -16.60
N SER A 312 5.17 -30.65 -17.85
CA SER A 312 4.88 -31.70 -18.83
C SER A 312 5.60 -31.46 -20.15
N LEU A 313 6.00 -32.55 -20.81
CA LEU A 313 6.67 -32.56 -22.10
C LEU A 313 5.79 -33.26 -23.15
N SER A 314 5.40 -32.54 -24.21
CA SER A 314 4.90 -33.12 -25.46
C SER A 314 6.06 -33.35 -26.44
N ALA A 315 5.93 -34.44 -27.22
CA ALA A 315 6.91 -35.05 -28.14
C ALA A 315 7.97 -34.10 -28.74
N PRO A 316 9.20 -34.59 -29.05
CA PRO A 316 9.66 -35.99 -29.04
C PRO A 316 9.83 -36.60 -27.64
N SER A 317 10.02 -37.92 -27.57
CA SER A 317 10.28 -38.61 -26.30
C SER A 317 11.58 -38.13 -25.68
N GLY A 318 11.55 -37.75 -24.41
CA GLY A 318 12.71 -37.38 -23.60
C GLY A 318 12.44 -37.64 -22.12
N GLU A 319 13.50 -37.63 -21.32
CA GLU A 319 13.46 -37.72 -19.87
C GLU A 319 13.44 -36.31 -19.27
N LEU A 320 12.36 -35.96 -18.56
CA LEU A 320 12.22 -34.66 -17.91
C LEU A 320 12.69 -34.74 -16.46
N VAL A 321 13.59 -33.82 -16.07
CA VAL A 321 14.13 -33.73 -14.71
C VAL A 321 14.03 -32.28 -14.24
N VAL A 322 13.35 -32.04 -13.13
CA VAL A 322 13.32 -30.71 -12.48
C VAL A 322 14.34 -30.68 -11.36
N SER A 323 15.23 -29.68 -11.39
CA SER A 323 16.26 -29.44 -10.38
C SER A 323 16.19 -27.98 -9.95
N ALA A 324 15.56 -27.72 -8.81
CA ALA A 324 15.30 -26.36 -8.30
C ALA A 324 14.53 -25.49 -9.32
N ASP A 325 15.19 -24.48 -9.87
CA ASP A 325 14.68 -23.52 -10.85
C ASP A 325 14.89 -23.97 -12.31
N THR A 326 15.52 -25.12 -12.53
CA THR A 326 15.92 -25.56 -13.87
C THR A 326 15.16 -26.82 -14.29
N ILE A 327 14.53 -26.76 -15.47
CA ILE A 327 13.86 -27.87 -16.13
C ILE A 327 14.81 -28.46 -17.17
N HIS A 328 15.29 -29.68 -16.94
CA HIS A 328 16.13 -30.41 -17.88
C HIS A 328 15.32 -31.40 -18.71
N ILE A 329 15.71 -31.54 -19.97
CA ILE A 329 15.21 -32.54 -20.92
C ILE A 329 16.41 -33.32 -21.42
N ASN A 330 16.49 -34.60 -21.07
CA ASN A 330 17.57 -35.50 -21.45
C ASN A 330 17.07 -36.55 -22.44
N ASN A 331 17.99 -37.18 -23.17
CA ASN A 331 17.68 -38.25 -24.13
C ASN A 331 16.59 -37.83 -25.15
N THR A 332 16.60 -36.56 -25.54
CA THR A 332 15.72 -36.03 -26.58
C THR A 332 16.40 -36.14 -27.95
N ALA A 333 15.68 -35.81 -29.01
CA ALA A 333 16.22 -35.79 -30.38
C ALA A 333 15.60 -34.61 -31.12
N LEU A 334 15.90 -33.39 -30.65
CA LEU A 334 15.35 -32.19 -31.26
C LEU A 334 16.07 -31.93 -32.59
N ILE A 335 15.28 -31.76 -33.63
CA ILE A 335 15.73 -31.47 -35.00
C ILE A 335 14.91 -30.30 -35.56
N ASP A 336 15.34 -29.77 -36.71
CA ASP A 336 14.78 -28.58 -37.36
C ASP A 336 13.30 -28.68 -37.77
N ASN A 337 12.73 -29.88 -37.81
CA ASN A 337 11.35 -30.14 -38.17
C ASN A 337 10.55 -30.94 -37.12
N ALA A 338 11.14 -31.18 -35.93
CA ALA A 338 10.48 -31.85 -34.80
C ALA A 338 11.01 -31.27 -33.48
N GLY A 339 10.33 -30.22 -33.01
CA GLY A 339 10.58 -29.58 -31.72
C GLY A 339 9.82 -30.23 -30.55
N ALA A 340 10.20 -29.88 -29.33
CA ALA A 340 9.55 -30.25 -28.08
C ALA A 340 8.68 -29.12 -27.54
N GLU A 341 7.56 -29.47 -26.92
CA GLU A 341 6.70 -28.53 -26.20
C GLU A 341 6.74 -28.84 -24.71
N ILE A 342 7.06 -27.84 -23.89
CA ILE A 342 7.19 -27.95 -22.44
C ILE A 342 6.19 -27.01 -21.81
N THR A 343 5.21 -27.55 -21.11
CA THR A 343 4.25 -26.76 -20.34
C THR A 343 4.65 -26.75 -18.87
N ILE A 344 4.73 -25.56 -18.28
CA ILE A 344 5.05 -25.31 -16.87
C ILE A 344 3.85 -24.59 -16.26
N ALA A 345 3.15 -25.26 -15.34
CA ALA A 345 1.99 -24.72 -14.64
C ALA A 345 2.38 -24.10 -13.29
N GLY A 346 1.55 -23.18 -12.79
CA GLY A 346 1.69 -22.62 -11.44
C GLY A 346 2.92 -21.72 -11.25
N LEU A 347 3.42 -21.12 -12.33
CA LEU A 347 4.45 -20.08 -12.26
C LEU A 347 3.82 -18.76 -11.81
N THR A 348 4.28 -18.15 -10.72
CA THR A 348 3.78 -16.82 -10.32
C THR A 348 4.66 -15.73 -10.91
N ALA A 349 4.05 -14.84 -11.69
CA ALA A 349 4.71 -13.69 -12.27
C ALA A 349 5.10 -12.64 -11.19
N PRO A 350 6.17 -11.86 -11.40
CA PRO A 350 6.57 -10.77 -10.50
C PRO A 350 5.47 -9.71 -10.35
N ASP A 351 5.49 -8.98 -9.24
CA ASP A 351 4.52 -7.89 -8.97
C ASP A 351 4.97 -6.53 -9.57
N ALA A 352 5.45 -6.56 -10.81
CA ALA A 352 5.94 -5.39 -11.53
C ALA A 352 5.66 -5.50 -13.03
N SER A 353 5.53 -4.35 -13.69
CA SER A 353 5.43 -4.29 -15.14
C SER A 353 6.85 -4.39 -15.74
N GLU A 354 7.23 -5.56 -16.26
CA GLU A 354 8.57 -5.83 -16.76
C GLU A 354 8.60 -6.93 -17.84
N THR A 355 9.64 -6.96 -18.67
CA THR A 355 9.88 -8.09 -19.59
C THR A 355 10.93 -9.02 -18.98
N THR A 356 10.56 -10.28 -18.73
CA THR A 356 11.48 -11.29 -18.22
C THR A 356 11.87 -12.28 -19.32
N SER A 357 13.17 -12.54 -19.50
CA SER A 357 13.70 -13.56 -20.41
C SER A 357 13.99 -14.87 -19.69
N PHE A 358 13.68 -16.00 -20.31
CA PHE A 358 13.89 -17.35 -19.77
C PHE A 358 15.12 -17.99 -20.44
N PRO A 359 16.25 -18.15 -19.74
CA PRO A 359 17.44 -18.77 -20.33
C PRO A 359 17.16 -20.20 -20.80
N VAL A 360 17.54 -20.48 -22.05
CA VAL A 360 17.43 -21.81 -22.65
C VAL A 360 18.82 -22.29 -23.06
N LEU A 361 19.16 -23.51 -22.70
CA LEU A 361 20.43 -24.15 -23.03
C LEU A 361 20.18 -25.44 -23.81
N THR A 362 21.06 -25.78 -24.73
CA THR A 362 20.98 -27.00 -25.54
C THR A 362 22.35 -27.64 -25.71
N ALA A 363 22.36 -28.96 -25.96
CA ALA A 363 23.58 -29.69 -26.28
C ALA A 363 23.31 -30.83 -27.28
N VAL A 364 24.31 -31.12 -28.12
CA VAL A 364 24.33 -32.34 -28.94
C VAL A 364 24.83 -33.54 -28.12
N GLY A 365 24.77 -34.74 -28.69
CA GLY A 365 25.26 -35.95 -28.02
C GLY A 365 26.74 -35.86 -27.65
N GLY A 366 27.04 -36.02 -26.37
CA GLY A 366 28.40 -35.89 -25.81
C GLY A 366 28.88 -34.46 -25.58
N GLY A 367 28.04 -33.46 -25.87
CA GLY A 367 28.30 -32.04 -25.61
C GLY A 367 27.91 -31.57 -24.20
N ARG A 368 27.91 -30.26 -23.98
CA ARG A 368 27.49 -29.60 -22.73
C ARG A 368 26.37 -28.60 -22.98
N LEU A 369 25.45 -28.49 -22.02
CA LEU A 369 24.38 -27.49 -22.05
C LEU A 369 24.97 -26.09 -22.19
N THR A 370 24.72 -25.48 -23.34
CA THR A 370 25.26 -24.18 -23.72
C THR A 370 24.09 -23.27 -24.11
N PRO A 371 24.07 -21.99 -23.70
CA PRO A 371 23.01 -21.04 -24.05
C PRO A 371 22.72 -20.97 -25.54
N ILE A 372 21.44 -20.89 -25.91
CA ILE A 372 21.05 -20.60 -27.28
C ILE A 372 21.22 -19.11 -27.63
N ALA A 373 21.19 -18.83 -28.93
CA ALA A 373 21.40 -17.49 -29.48
C ALA A 373 20.46 -16.41 -28.89
N SER A 374 19.18 -16.73 -28.73
CA SER A 374 18.13 -15.84 -28.25
C SER A 374 17.19 -16.57 -27.31
N PHE A 375 16.86 -15.94 -26.19
CA PHE A 375 15.96 -16.49 -25.18
C PHE A 375 14.52 -16.04 -25.41
N PRO A 376 13.52 -16.91 -25.15
CA PRO A 376 12.13 -16.49 -25.12
C PRO A 376 11.87 -15.54 -23.94
N SER A 377 10.99 -14.56 -24.13
CA SER A 377 10.64 -13.56 -23.12
C SER A 377 9.14 -13.47 -22.91
N VAL A 378 8.74 -13.12 -21.69
CA VAL A 378 7.36 -12.85 -21.29
C VAL A 378 7.27 -11.42 -20.76
N PHE A 379 6.32 -10.63 -21.25
CA PHE A 379 5.97 -9.34 -20.69
C PHE A 379 4.97 -9.52 -19.54
N VAL A 380 5.35 -9.08 -18.35
CA VAL A 380 4.50 -9.05 -17.17
C VAL A 380 3.85 -7.68 -17.13
N PHE A 381 2.52 -7.66 -17.17
CA PHE A 381 1.72 -6.46 -17.24
C PHE A 381 1.06 -6.19 -15.89
N LYS A 382 1.29 -4.99 -15.32
CA LYS A 382 0.63 -4.53 -14.09
C LYS A 382 -0.33 -3.37 -14.43
N PRO A 383 -1.65 -3.57 -14.37
CA PRO A 383 -2.62 -2.48 -14.59
C PRO A 383 -2.44 -1.35 -13.57
N THR A 384 -2.74 -0.12 -13.99
CA THR A 384 -2.89 1.01 -13.06
C THR A 384 -4.18 0.83 -12.27
N THR A 385 -4.15 1.04 -10.95
CA THR A 385 -5.37 0.97 -10.13
C THR A 385 -6.19 2.24 -10.29
N ILE A 386 -7.51 2.11 -10.20
CA ILE A 386 -8.43 3.24 -10.30
C ILE A 386 -8.23 4.18 -9.10
N ALA A 387 -7.95 3.66 -7.90
CA ALA A 387 -7.60 4.49 -6.75
C ALA A 387 -6.38 5.38 -6.98
N ASP A 388 -5.34 4.87 -7.66
CA ASP A 388 -4.16 5.67 -7.97
C ASP A 388 -4.51 6.83 -8.92
N ILE A 389 -5.35 6.57 -9.94
CA ILE A 389 -5.86 7.62 -10.83
C ILE A 389 -6.67 8.66 -10.03
N GLN A 390 -7.61 8.20 -9.21
CA GLN A 390 -8.51 9.06 -8.44
C GLN A 390 -7.77 9.91 -7.38
N ASN A 391 -6.73 9.37 -6.75
CA ASN A 391 -5.95 10.08 -5.74
C ASN A 391 -4.92 11.05 -6.37
N ASN A 392 -4.47 10.76 -7.61
CA ASN A 392 -3.39 11.48 -8.29
C ASN A 392 -3.83 12.05 -9.65
N VAL A 393 -5.08 12.50 -9.79
CA VAL A 393 -5.68 12.94 -11.07
C VAL A 393 -4.78 13.90 -11.85
N GLY A 394 -4.13 14.85 -11.16
CA GLY A 394 -3.23 15.83 -11.79
C GLY A 394 -2.01 15.22 -12.48
N GLU A 395 -1.53 14.06 -12.04
CA GLU A 395 -0.40 13.35 -12.65
C GLU A 395 -0.83 12.54 -13.88
N TRP A 396 -2.06 12.05 -13.87
CA TRP A 396 -2.61 11.17 -14.91
C TRP A 396 -3.34 11.93 -16.03
N LEU A 397 -3.74 13.18 -15.78
CA LEU A 397 -4.49 13.98 -16.75
C LEU A 397 -3.77 14.07 -18.12
N GLY A 398 -4.46 13.67 -19.17
CA GLY A 398 -3.97 13.63 -20.55
C GLY A 398 -3.00 12.49 -20.87
N ARG A 399 -2.75 11.57 -19.93
CA ARG A 399 -1.92 10.37 -20.14
C ARG A 399 -2.79 9.16 -20.47
N GLU A 400 -2.21 8.25 -21.23
CA GLU A 400 -2.80 6.94 -21.46
C GLU A 400 -2.55 6.03 -20.26
N VAL A 401 -3.59 5.35 -19.80
CA VAL A 401 -3.58 4.38 -18.70
C VAL A 401 -4.23 3.09 -19.17
N THR A 402 -3.88 1.98 -18.52
CA THR A 402 -4.61 0.73 -18.68
C THR A 402 -5.10 0.26 -17.31
N VAL A 403 -6.42 0.11 -17.17
CA VAL A 403 -7.09 -0.33 -15.94
C VAL A 403 -7.81 -1.66 -16.17
N GLN A 404 -7.93 -2.46 -15.12
CA GLN A 404 -8.76 -3.66 -15.09
C GLN A 404 -9.83 -3.52 -14.02
N GLY A 405 -11.08 -3.85 -14.34
CA GLY A 405 -12.17 -3.82 -13.35
C GLY A 405 -13.44 -4.47 -13.85
N VAL A 406 -14.46 -4.49 -13.00
CA VAL A 406 -15.79 -4.99 -13.32
C VAL A 406 -16.72 -3.81 -13.61
N VAL A 407 -17.48 -3.89 -14.70
CA VAL A 407 -18.47 -2.87 -15.07
C VAL A 407 -19.55 -2.81 -14.00
N SER A 408 -19.68 -1.68 -13.31
CA SER A 408 -20.70 -1.41 -12.29
C SER A 408 -21.99 -0.89 -12.90
N ILE A 409 -21.90 0.05 -13.85
CA ILE A 409 -23.02 0.53 -14.67
C ILE A 409 -22.63 0.42 -16.15
N GLY A 410 -23.47 -0.26 -16.93
CA GLY A 410 -23.19 -0.51 -18.34
C GLY A 410 -23.52 0.64 -19.29
N SER A 411 -22.93 0.60 -20.48
CA SER A 411 -23.26 1.49 -21.60
C SER A 411 -24.73 1.30 -22.00
N GLY A 412 -25.42 2.41 -22.27
CA GLY A 412 -26.85 2.38 -22.67
C GLY A 412 -27.83 2.49 -21.50
N VAL A 413 -27.36 2.53 -20.25
CA VAL A 413 -28.20 2.46 -19.05
C VAL A 413 -28.56 3.86 -18.52
N THR A 414 -27.59 4.75 -18.35
CA THR A 414 -27.82 6.15 -17.94
C THR A 414 -28.21 7.04 -19.13
N THR A 415 -27.81 6.66 -20.33
CA THR A 415 -28.15 7.32 -21.60
C THR A 415 -28.06 6.33 -22.75
N THR A 416 -28.89 6.51 -23.79
CA THR A 416 -28.90 5.65 -24.98
C THR A 416 -28.15 6.26 -26.17
N SER A 417 -27.52 7.42 -25.99
CA SER A 417 -27.01 8.24 -27.11
C SER A 417 -25.49 8.30 -27.21
N TRP A 418 -24.76 7.89 -26.17
CA TRP A 418 -23.30 7.79 -26.13
C TRP A 418 -22.92 6.86 -24.98
N THR A 419 -21.67 6.41 -24.93
CA THR A 419 -21.17 5.62 -23.81
C THR A 419 -20.98 6.51 -22.59
N ASP A 420 -21.76 6.22 -21.56
CA ASP A 420 -21.56 6.64 -20.17
C ASP A 420 -21.69 5.36 -19.34
N ALA A 421 -20.56 4.86 -18.87
CA ALA A 421 -20.44 3.58 -18.18
C ALA A 421 -19.42 3.70 -17.06
N TYR A 422 -19.53 2.85 -16.04
CA TYR A 422 -18.67 2.91 -14.87
C TYR A 422 -18.05 1.54 -14.62
N VAL A 423 -16.78 1.55 -14.22
CA VAL A 423 -15.99 0.37 -13.92
C VAL A 423 -15.35 0.55 -12.55
N GLN A 424 -15.33 -0.51 -11.75
CA GLN A 424 -14.73 -0.53 -10.42
C GLN A 424 -13.76 -1.70 -10.29
N ASP A 425 -12.61 -1.45 -9.67
CA ASP A 425 -11.56 -2.44 -9.46
C ASP A 425 -11.46 -2.86 -7.98
N GLU A 426 -10.50 -3.74 -7.68
CA GLU A 426 -10.26 -4.25 -6.33
C GLU A 426 -9.76 -3.18 -5.34
N SER A 427 -9.39 -1.98 -5.82
CA SER A 427 -9.05 -0.87 -4.93
C SER A 427 -10.28 -0.25 -4.24
N GLY A 428 -11.48 -0.68 -4.62
CA GLY A 428 -12.74 -0.14 -4.11
C GLY A 428 -13.10 1.21 -4.70
N ARG A 429 -12.42 1.64 -5.76
CA ARG A 429 -12.67 2.89 -6.47
C ARG A 429 -13.18 2.60 -7.87
N GLY A 430 -14.11 3.43 -8.33
CA GLY A 430 -14.61 3.36 -9.69
C GLY A 430 -14.26 4.61 -10.51
N ILE A 431 -14.40 4.49 -11.82
CA ILE A 431 -14.11 5.55 -12.78
C ILE A 431 -15.13 5.51 -13.92
N ASN A 432 -15.45 6.69 -14.46
CA ASN A 432 -16.29 6.82 -15.63
C ASN A 432 -15.52 6.45 -16.91
N VAL A 433 -16.20 5.80 -17.84
CA VAL A 433 -15.69 5.41 -19.15
C VAL A 433 -16.59 6.05 -20.20
N PHE A 434 -16.07 7.07 -20.87
CA PHE A 434 -16.86 7.98 -21.69
C PHE A 434 -16.47 7.92 -23.17
N ARG A 435 -17.47 7.80 -24.06
CA ARG A 435 -17.28 7.90 -25.51
C ARG A 435 -18.51 8.43 -26.21
N SER A 436 -18.34 9.47 -27.02
CA SER A 436 -19.40 10.04 -27.87
C SER A 436 -19.00 9.98 -29.36
N PRO A 437 -19.93 9.70 -30.29
CA PRO A 437 -21.37 9.50 -30.12
C PRO A 437 -21.80 8.02 -29.99
N ASP A 438 -20.86 7.08 -29.92
CA ASP A 438 -21.17 5.65 -30.00
C ASP A 438 -21.35 5.00 -28.62
N LEU A 439 -22.28 4.05 -28.54
CA LEU A 439 -22.35 3.10 -27.42
C LEU A 439 -21.27 2.03 -27.54
N THR A 440 -20.85 1.49 -26.40
CA THR A 440 -19.86 0.41 -26.31
C THR A 440 -20.52 -0.81 -25.67
N PRO A 441 -21.10 -1.74 -26.46
CA PRO A 441 -21.88 -2.87 -25.94
C PRO A 441 -21.11 -3.81 -25.01
N ASP A 442 -19.78 -3.82 -25.13
CA ASP A 442 -18.89 -4.65 -24.29
C ASP A 442 -18.84 -4.19 -22.83
N LEU A 443 -19.13 -2.90 -22.58
CA LEU A 443 -19.28 -2.34 -21.24
C LEU A 443 -20.68 -2.66 -20.70
N LYS A 444 -20.87 -3.91 -20.30
CA LYS A 444 -22.12 -4.42 -19.71
C LYS A 444 -21.87 -4.82 -18.26
N ARG A 445 -22.79 -4.49 -17.33
CA ARG A 445 -22.66 -4.82 -15.91
C ARG A 445 -22.24 -6.28 -15.69
N GLY A 446 -21.27 -6.46 -14.79
CA GLY A 446 -20.70 -7.76 -14.43
C GLY A 446 -19.72 -8.33 -15.45
N ASN A 447 -19.42 -7.63 -16.56
CA ASN A 447 -18.27 -7.96 -17.38
C ASN A 447 -16.99 -7.49 -16.68
N LYS A 448 -15.99 -8.36 -16.60
CA LYS A 448 -14.62 -7.98 -16.25
C LYS A 448 -13.92 -7.51 -17.53
N VAL A 449 -13.34 -6.33 -17.50
CA VAL A 449 -12.77 -5.67 -18.68
C VAL A 449 -11.39 -5.11 -18.40
N THR A 450 -10.51 -5.17 -19.41
CA THR A 450 -9.30 -4.36 -19.51
C THR A 450 -9.61 -3.16 -20.42
N ILE A 451 -9.31 -1.95 -19.95
CA ILE A 451 -9.53 -0.70 -20.67
C ILE A 451 -8.22 0.06 -20.78
N THR A 452 -7.81 0.38 -22.01
CA THR A 452 -6.68 1.28 -22.28
C THR A 452 -7.21 2.56 -22.89
N GLY A 453 -6.95 3.71 -22.28
CA GLY A 453 -7.46 5.00 -22.76
C GLY A 453 -6.82 6.20 -22.05
N THR A 454 -7.24 7.40 -22.41
CA THR A 454 -6.69 8.66 -21.87
C THR A 454 -7.52 9.15 -20.69
N VAL A 455 -6.87 9.50 -19.57
CA VAL A 455 -7.55 10.15 -18.44
C VAL A 455 -7.88 11.60 -18.78
N ASP A 456 -9.13 11.99 -18.62
CA ASP A 456 -9.65 13.35 -18.77
C ASP A 456 -10.54 13.71 -17.57
N THR A 457 -10.98 14.96 -17.51
CA THR A 457 -11.92 15.44 -16.49
C THR A 457 -13.01 16.31 -17.11
N TYR A 458 -14.26 16.07 -16.74
CA TYR A 458 -15.39 16.87 -17.18
C TYR A 458 -16.32 17.21 -16.02
N ASN A 459 -16.52 18.51 -15.76
CA ASN A 459 -17.38 19.03 -14.68
C ASN A 459 -17.11 18.45 -13.28
N GLY A 460 -15.88 18.01 -13.01
CA GLY A 460 -15.46 17.45 -11.72
C GLY A 460 -15.38 15.92 -11.68
N THR A 461 -15.88 15.23 -12.70
CA THR A 461 -15.80 13.77 -12.84
C THR A 461 -14.53 13.39 -13.60
N THR A 462 -13.79 12.41 -13.09
CA THR A 462 -12.64 11.82 -13.78
C THR A 462 -13.12 10.71 -14.72
N GLU A 463 -12.68 10.76 -15.97
CA GLU A 463 -13.17 9.86 -17.02
C GLU A 463 -12.02 9.29 -17.87
N ILE A 464 -12.17 8.06 -18.34
CA ILE A 464 -11.31 7.47 -19.36
C ILE A 464 -11.98 7.68 -20.73
N THR A 465 -11.30 8.40 -21.61
CA THR A 465 -11.73 8.72 -22.99
C THR A 465 -10.80 8.07 -24.02
N ASN A 466 -11.14 8.16 -25.31
CA ASN A 466 -10.35 7.63 -26.43
C ASN A 466 -9.87 6.17 -26.22
N PHE A 467 -10.73 5.33 -25.65
CA PHE A 467 -10.33 4.04 -25.13
C PHE A 467 -10.57 2.86 -26.10
N GLY A 468 -9.78 1.80 -25.90
CA GLY A 468 -10.08 0.43 -26.32
C GLY A 468 -10.52 -0.42 -25.12
N VAL A 469 -11.39 -1.40 -25.35
CA VAL A 469 -11.86 -2.33 -24.32
C VAL A 469 -11.68 -3.77 -24.77
N THR A 470 -11.22 -4.62 -23.86
CA THR A 470 -11.17 -6.09 -24.02
C THR A 470 -11.97 -6.73 -22.90
N VAL A 471 -12.90 -7.63 -23.24
CA VAL A 471 -13.69 -8.37 -22.24
C VAL A 471 -12.96 -9.66 -21.85
N GLU A 472 -12.69 -9.81 -20.56
CA GLU A 472 -12.02 -11.00 -20.00
C GLU A 472 -13.02 -12.09 -19.60
N GLY A 473 -14.21 -11.67 -19.19
CA GLY A 473 -15.29 -12.58 -18.83
C GLY A 473 -16.55 -11.84 -18.37
N SER A 474 -17.56 -12.60 -17.95
CA SER A 474 -18.89 -12.06 -17.58
C SER A 474 -19.47 -12.78 -16.38
N GLY A 475 -20.38 -12.11 -15.66
CA GLY A 475 -21.06 -12.66 -14.48
C GLY A 475 -20.31 -12.46 -13.17
N PHE A 476 -19.39 -11.50 -13.12
CA PHE A 476 -18.67 -11.11 -11.92
C PHE A 476 -19.50 -10.14 -11.08
N ASP A 477 -19.42 -10.26 -9.76
CA ASP A 477 -19.90 -9.23 -8.85
C ASP A 477 -18.99 -8.00 -8.95
N VAL A 478 -19.55 -6.82 -8.68
CA VAL A 478 -18.75 -5.59 -8.59
C VAL A 478 -17.89 -5.68 -7.33
N PRO A 479 -16.55 -5.58 -7.44
CA PRO A 479 -15.65 -5.75 -6.30
C PRO A 479 -15.78 -4.58 -5.32
N ALA A 480 -15.50 -4.85 -4.04
CA ALA A 480 -15.32 -3.84 -2.99
C ALA A 480 -16.44 -2.77 -2.87
N VAL A 481 -17.72 -3.14 -3.11
CA VAL A 481 -18.87 -2.24 -2.89
C VAL A 481 -19.07 -2.02 -1.40
N SER A 482 -18.75 -0.82 -0.92
CA SER A 482 -18.79 -0.45 0.50
C SER A 482 -20.16 0.07 0.92
N GLN A 483 -20.63 -0.29 2.11
CA GLN A 483 -21.84 0.24 2.72
C GLN A 483 -21.49 1.49 3.54
N VAL A 484 -21.96 2.67 3.09
CA VAL A 484 -21.53 3.97 3.62
C VAL A 484 -22.71 4.79 4.12
N SER A 485 -22.40 5.81 4.94
CA SER A 485 -23.41 6.77 5.39
C SER A 485 -23.88 7.69 4.26
N LEU A 486 -25.06 8.29 4.41
CA LEU A 486 -25.53 9.33 3.48
C LEU A 486 -24.61 10.56 3.44
N ALA A 487 -23.91 10.87 4.55
CA ALA A 487 -22.94 11.97 4.58
C ALA A 487 -21.69 11.64 3.76
N THR A 488 -21.19 10.40 3.91
CA THR A 488 -20.02 9.89 3.19
C THR A 488 -20.31 9.78 1.70
N ALA A 489 -21.47 9.24 1.32
CA ALA A 489 -21.91 9.20 -0.08
C ALA A 489 -22.17 10.59 -0.68
N ALA A 490 -22.34 11.63 0.14
CA ALA A 490 -22.43 13.01 -0.33
C ALA A 490 -21.05 13.67 -0.60
N ASP A 491 -19.95 12.97 -0.34
CA ASP A 491 -18.59 13.42 -0.64
C ASP A 491 -18.24 13.19 -2.12
N THR A 492 -17.91 14.27 -2.82
CA THR A 492 -17.53 14.22 -4.23
C THR A 492 -16.22 13.47 -4.49
N SER A 493 -15.40 13.24 -3.47
CA SER A 493 -14.17 12.44 -3.61
C SER A 493 -14.45 10.97 -3.92
N LEU A 494 -15.68 10.48 -3.71
CA LEU A 494 -16.11 9.13 -4.08
C LEU A 494 -16.63 9.02 -5.52
N GLU A 495 -16.51 10.08 -6.34
CA GLU A 495 -16.98 10.03 -7.73
C GLU A 495 -16.49 8.78 -8.48
N GLY A 496 -17.35 8.27 -9.35
CA GLY A 496 -17.16 7.06 -10.13
C GLY A 496 -17.31 5.77 -9.34
N THR A 497 -17.38 5.83 -8.01
CA THR A 497 -17.33 4.66 -7.11
C THR A 497 -18.73 4.14 -6.76
N MET A 498 -18.93 2.83 -6.87
CA MET A 498 -20.16 2.15 -6.46
C MET A 498 -20.17 1.90 -4.95
N VAL A 499 -21.20 2.41 -4.29
CA VAL A 499 -21.44 2.27 -2.85
C VAL A 499 -22.86 1.77 -2.58
N GLU A 500 -23.08 1.28 -1.36
CA GLU A 500 -24.41 1.00 -0.82
C GLU A 500 -24.74 2.01 0.28
N VAL A 501 -25.93 2.60 0.26
CA VAL A 501 -26.43 3.50 1.32
C VAL A 501 -27.78 3.01 1.81
N SER A 502 -28.16 3.37 3.04
CA SER A 502 -29.54 3.19 3.51
C SER A 502 -30.14 4.51 4.01
N GLY A 503 -31.43 4.71 3.76
CA GLY A 503 -32.14 5.91 4.16
C GLY A 503 -33.66 5.78 4.06
N VAL A 504 -34.36 6.70 4.71
CA VAL A 504 -35.81 6.87 4.60
C VAL A 504 -36.11 7.72 3.37
N ILE A 505 -37.03 7.28 2.52
CA ILE A 505 -37.49 8.05 1.36
C ILE A 505 -38.34 9.23 1.82
N THR A 506 -37.93 10.46 1.51
CA THR A 506 -38.71 11.68 1.82
C THR A 506 -39.34 12.33 0.61
N ASP A 507 -38.81 12.07 -0.58
CA ASP A 507 -39.37 12.59 -1.83
C ASP A 507 -39.06 11.67 -3.02
N ILE A 508 -39.99 11.58 -3.96
CA ILE A 508 -39.81 10.92 -5.26
C ILE A 508 -40.46 11.82 -6.31
N PHE A 509 -39.67 12.34 -7.25
CA PHE A 509 -40.20 13.18 -8.31
C PHE A 509 -39.47 13.00 -9.64
N ASN A 510 -40.24 13.09 -10.72
CA ASN A 510 -39.74 12.99 -12.08
C ASN A 510 -39.17 14.34 -12.55
N VAL A 511 -37.93 14.33 -13.02
CA VAL A 511 -37.23 15.50 -13.56
C VAL A 511 -36.20 15.10 -14.61
N GLY A 512 -36.14 15.82 -15.73
CA GLY A 512 -35.03 15.70 -16.68
C GLY A 512 -34.81 14.31 -17.28
N GLY A 513 -35.87 13.53 -17.52
CA GLY A 513 -35.78 12.19 -18.12
C GLY A 513 -35.44 11.05 -17.14
N GLY A 514 -35.80 11.22 -15.86
CA GLY A 514 -35.55 10.26 -14.79
C GLY A 514 -36.23 10.71 -13.50
N ASP A 515 -36.20 9.85 -12.49
CA ASP A 515 -36.70 10.13 -11.16
C ASP A 515 -35.55 10.47 -10.21
N ASN A 516 -35.78 11.45 -9.34
CA ASN A 516 -34.94 11.72 -8.19
C ASN A 516 -35.64 11.19 -6.94
N VAL A 517 -34.93 10.36 -6.18
CA VAL A 517 -35.37 9.83 -4.88
C VAL A 517 -34.50 10.47 -3.81
N THR A 518 -35.14 11.18 -2.87
CA THR A 518 -34.42 11.81 -1.75
C THR A 518 -34.42 10.88 -0.56
N LEU A 519 -33.23 10.50 -0.10
CA LEU A 519 -33.00 9.70 1.08
C LEU A 519 -32.60 10.59 2.26
N THR A 520 -33.02 10.26 3.47
CA THR A 520 -32.51 10.87 4.70
C THR A 520 -32.33 9.86 5.84
N ASN A 521 -31.40 10.15 6.74
CA ASN A 521 -31.29 9.49 8.03
C ASN A 521 -31.64 10.44 9.20
N GLY A 522 -32.36 11.53 8.90
CA GLY A 522 -32.71 12.60 9.85
C GLY A 522 -31.65 13.69 9.99
N ALA A 523 -30.36 13.36 9.83
CA ALA A 523 -29.26 14.32 9.92
C ALA A 523 -28.73 14.77 8.54
N ASN A 524 -28.65 13.84 7.60
CA ASN A 524 -28.10 14.05 6.26
C ASN A 524 -29.11 13.63 5.20
N SER A 525 -28.91 14.11 3.98
CA SER A 525 -29.71 13.73 2.84
C SER A 525 -28.85 13.54 1.59
N LEU A 526 -29.25 12.58 0.76
CA LEU A 526 -28.62 12.29 -0.53
C LEU A 526 -29.71 12.09 -1.57
N VAL A 527 -29.47 12.59 -2.79
CA VAL A 527 -30.34 12.32 -3.92
C VAL A 527 -29.82 11.11 -4.67
N ALA A 528 -30.68 10.09 -4.80
CA ALA A 528 -30.49 8.99 -5.72
C ALA A 528 -31.19 9.30 -7.05
N ARG A 529 -30.44 9.20 -8.16
CA ARG A 529 -30.89 9.46 -9.52
C ARG A 529 -31.15 8.12 -10.22
N VAL A 530 -32.36 7.97 -10.75
CA VAL A 530 -32.79 6.81 -11.55
C VAL A 530 -33.19 7.29 -12.93
N TRP A 531 -32.43 6.91 -13.96
CA TRP A 531 -32.72 7.33 -15.34
C TRP A 531 -33.87 6.52 -15.95
N GLU A 532 -34.72 7.15 -16.78
CA GLU A 532 -35.78 6.41 -17.49
C GLU A 532 -35.22 5.28 -18.37
N SER A 533 -34.02 5.47 -18.93
CA SER A 533 -33.32 4.46 -19.75
C SER A 533 -32.83 3.25 -18.95
N SER A 534 -32.73 3.34 -17.63
CA SER A 534 -32.32 2.22 -16.77
C SER A 534 -33.41 1.14 -16.66
N GLY A 535 -34.67 1.55 -16.80
CA GLY A 535 -35.83 0.66 -16.68
C GLY A 535 -36.16 0.22 -15.24
N VAL A 536 -35.51 0.81 -14.23
CA VAL A 536 -35.76 0.51 -12.80
C VAL A 536 -37.20 0.86 -12.42
N ASP A 537 -37.90 -0.08 -11.76
CA ASP A 537 -39.27 0.10 -11.29
C ASP A 537 -39.32 0.61 -9.84
N LEU A 538 -39.64 1.90 -9.68
CA LEU A 538 -39.80 2.53 -8.37
C LEU A 538 -41.22 2.38 -7.78
N SER A 539 -42.18 1.79 -8.50
CA SER A 539 -43.57 1.67 -8.03
C SER A 539 -43.79 0.91 -6.71
N PRO A 540 -42.90 -0.02 -6.28
CA PRO A 540 -43.02 -0.65 -4.96
C PRO A 540 -42.68 0.25 -3.78
N TYR A 541 -41.99 1.37 -3.98
CA TYR A 541 -41.43 2.21 -2.92
C TYR A 541 -42.24 3.49 -2.71
N ALA A 542 -42.50 3.83 -1.45
CA ALA A 542 -43.29 4.99 -1.05
C ALA A 542 -42.53 5.90 -0.07
N LEU A 543 -43.05 7.10 0.13
CA LEU A 543 -42.54 8.03 1.14
C LEU A 543 -42.64 7.40 2.54
N GLY A 544 -41.57 7.50 3.32
CA GLY A 544 -41.45 6.90 4.65
C GLY A 544 -40.87 5.49 4.66
N ASP A 545 -40.74 4.83 3.50
CA ASP A 545 -40.09 3.53 3.44
C ASP A 545 -38.58 3.67 3.69
N THR A 546 -38.02 2.72 4.44
CA THR A 546 -36.57 2.61 4.61
C THR A 546 -36.02 1.63 3.57
N VAL A 547 -35.05 2.10 2.80
CA VAL A 547 -34.48 1.36 1.67
C VAL A 547 -32.96 1.37 1.74
N ALA A 548 -32.35 0.30 1.25
CA ALA A 548 -30.95 0.25 0.86
C ALA A 548 -30.85 0.41 -0.66
N MET A 549 -29.94 1.28 -1.11
CA MET A 549 -29.65 1.54 -2.52
C MET A 549 -28.17 1.34 -2.83
N ARG A 550 -27.86 0.57 -3.86
CA ARG A 550 -26.54 0.50 -4.48
C ARG A 550 -26.49 1.43 -5.68
N GLY A 551 -25.39 2.14 -5.85
CA GLY A 551 -25.24 3.01 -7.01
C GLY A 551 -23.87 3.64 -7.08
N VAL A 552 -23.57 4.24 -8.22
CA VAL A 552 -22.31 4.95 -8.42
C VAL A 552 -22.45 6.40 -7.99
N ILE A 553 -21.51 6.90 -7.20
CA ILE A 553 -21.44 8.32 -6.88
C ILE A 553 -21.04 9.10 -8.13
N ASP A 554 -21.86 10.08 -8.49
CA ASP A 554 -21.65 10.98 -9.62
C ASP A 554 -21.75 12.43 -9.16
N ILE A 555 -21.19 13.36 -9.93
CA ILE A 555 -21.19 14.79 -9.63
C ILE A 555 -22.18 15.51 -10.54
N TYR A 556 -23.21 16.10 -9.94
CA TYR A 556 -24.18 16.93 -10.63
C TYR A 556 -24.22 18.34 -10.06
N ASN A 557 -23.94 19.34 -10.91
CA ASN A 557 -23.83 20.75 -10.52
C ASN A 557 -22.92 20.99 -9.29
N GLY A 558 -21.85 20.20 -9.17
CA GLY A 558 -20.88 20.29 -8.08
C GLY A 558 -21.33 19.66 -6.75
N SER A 559 -22.39 18.85 -6.77
CA SER A 559 -22.84 18.06 -5.61
C SER A 559 -22.88 16.58 -5.97
N ALA A 560 -22.57 15.71 -5.00
CA ALA A 560 -22.66 14.28 -5.19
C ALA A 560 -24.13 13.82 -5.30
N GLN A 561 -24.38 12.83 -6.16
CA GLN A 561 -25.62 12.09 -6.28
C GLN A 561 -25.32 10.60 -6.46
N LEU A 562 -26.27 9.74 -6.12
CA LEU A 562 -26.14 8.29 -6.30
C LEU A 562 -26.86 7.84 -7.58
N LEU A 563 -26.14 7.31 -8.57
CA LEU A 563 -26.73 6.73 -9.78
C LEU A 563 -27.17 5.28 -9.51
N VAL A 564 -28.48 5.08 -9.40
CA VAL A 564 -29.08 3.74 -9.23
C VAL A 564 -29.59 3.28 -10.60
N ALA A 565 -29.09 2.13 -11.04
CA ALA A 565 -29.16 1.74 -12.46
C ALA A 565 -29.88 0.42 -12.73
N TYR A 566 -30.18 -0.39 -11.70
CA TYR A 566 -30.80 -1.70 -11.86
C TYR A 566 -31.75 -2.02 -10.70
N ASP A 567 -32.78 -2.85 -10.96
CA ASP A 567 -33.79 -3.20 -9.96
C ASP A 567 -33.20 -3.86 -8.71
N ASP A 568 -32.19 -4.72 -8.88
CA ASP A 568 -31.53 -5.42 -7.78
C ASP A 568 -30.73 -4.49 -6.86
N ASP A 569 -30.51 -3.23 -7.28
CA ASP A 569 -29.79 -2.23 -6.52
C ASP A 569 -30.67 -1.42 -5.58
N ILE A 570 -31.98 -1.70 -5.50
CA ILE A 570 -32.87 -1.09 -4.52
C ILE A 570 -33.66 -2.18 -3.79
N ARG A 571 -33.69 -2.10 -2.45
CA ARG A 571 -34.43 -3.04 -1.60
C ARG A 571 -34.89 -2.39 -0.31
N PHE A 572 -35.97 -2.90 0.29
CA PHE A 572 -36.32 -2.55 1.68
C PHE A 572 -35.21 -3.00 2.63
N SER A 573 -34.90 -2.16 3.62
CA SER A 573 -33.85 -2.42 4.61
C SER A 573 -34.15 -1.68 5.90
N ASP A 574 -33.49 -2.08 6.98
CA ASP A 574 -33.38 -1.26 8.18
C ASP A 574 -32.42 -0.08 7.93
N LEU A 575 -32.54 0.99 8.73
CA LEU A 575 -31.69 2.18 8.58
C LEU A 575 -30.25 1.84 9.00
N TYR A 576 -29.30 2.04 8.09
CA TYR A 576 -27.88 1.91 8.40
C TYR A 576 -27.42 3.08 9.28
N VAL A 577 -26.93 2.75 10.47
CA VAL A 577 -26.22 3.70 11.34
C VAL A 577 -24.73 3.40 11.19
N PRO A 578 -23.95 4.26 10.52
CA PRO A 578 -22.52 4.04 10.34
C PRO A 578 -21.82 4.07 11.70
N VAL A 579 -20.92 3.11 11.92
CA VAL A 579 -19.97 3.12 13.06
C VAL A 579 -18.60 3.66 12.65
N ASP A 580 -18.47 4.09 11.39
CA ASP A 580 -17.28 4.72 10.83
C ASP A 580 -16.94 6.02 11.58
N GLY A 581 -15.67 6.20 11.94
CA GLY A 581 -15.20 7.35 12.71
C GLY A 581 -15.75 7.40 14.14
N SER A 582 -16.51 6.39 14.57
CA SER A 582 -17.13 6.38 15.89
C SER A 582 -16.18 5.91 17.00
N GLY A 583 -15.02 5.35 16.66
CA GLY A 583 -14.04 4.91 17.65
C GLY A 583 -13.42 6.07 18.43
N ASN A 584 -13.18 5.85 19.71
CA ASN A 584 -12.42 6.75 20.58
C ASN A 584 -10.97 6.29 20.64
N VAL A 585 -10.04 7.25 20.51
CA VAL A 585 -8.60 6.96 20.45
C VAL A 585 -7.84 7.82 21.44
N THR A 586 -7.09 7.18 22.33
CA THR A 586 -6.22 7.86 23.30
C THR A 586 -4.75 7.54 22.99
N VAL A 587 -3.83 8.40 23.45
CA VAL A 587 -2.38 8.22 23.27
C VAL A 587 -1.63 8.38 24.60
N SER A 588 -0.62 7.54 24.82
CA SER A 588 0.25 7.59 25.99
C SER A 588 1.72 7.36 25.62
N PRO A 589 2.67 8.16 26.12
CA PRO A 589 2.45 9.39 26.88
C PRO A 589 1.88 10.51 25.99
N ALA A 590 0.96 11.31 26.54
CA ALA A 590 0.38 12.46 25.85
C ALA A 590 1.32 13.70 25.81
N GLN A 591 2.53 13.59 26.38
CA GLN A 591 3.52 14.67 26.46
C GLN A 591 4.94 14.12 26.37
N VAL A 592 5.79 14.77 25.58
CA VAL A 592 7.19 14.36 25.36
C VAL A 592 8.12 15.57 25.27
N GLU A 593 9.40 15.41 25.63
CA GLU A 593 10.40 16.47 25.45
C GLU A 593 10.79 16.65 23.97
N LYS A 594 11.33 17.82 23.62
CA LYS A 594 11.86 18.09 22.27
C LYS A 594 12.99 17.13 21.94
N ASN A 595 13.00 16.59 20.73
CA ASN A 595 13.96 15.55 20.27
C ASN A 595 13.99 14.28 21.13
N ALA A 596 12.98 14.04 21.98
CA ALA A 596 12.91 12.81 22.72
C ALA A 596 12.72 11.64 21.75
N SER A 597 13.45 10.55 21.99
CA SER A 597 13.11 9.24 21.43
C SER A 597 12.10 8.59 22.37
N THR A 598 10.94 8.23 21.84
CA THR A 598 9.80 7.77 22.65
C THR A 598 8.98 6.72 21.91
N ASP A 599 8.35 5.85 22.69
CA ASP A 599 7.28 4.98 22.20
C ASP A 599 5.94 5.66 22.50
N LEU A 600 4.98 5.54 21.58
CA LEU A 600 3.61 6.02 21.75
C LEU A 600 2.64 4.85 21.65
N LEU A 601 1.86 4.64 22.71
CA LEU A 601 0.77 3.67 22.78
C LEU A 601 -0.55 4.36 22.46
N PHE A 602 -1.17 3.95 21.37
CA PHE A 602 -2.54 4.32 20.99
C PHE A 602 -3.50 3.24 21.47
N THR A 603 -4.58 3.64 22.14
CA THR A 603 -5.64 2.74 22.60
C THR A 603 -6.95 3.13 21.95
N PHE A 604 -7.55 2.17 21.26
CA PHE A 604 -8.80 2.30 20.53
C PHE A 604 -9.92 1.61 21.32
N THR A 605 -11.05 2.28 21.43
CA THR A 605 -12.30 1.74 21.96
C THR A 605 -13.43 2.03 20.97
N PRO A 606 -14.34 1.08 20.72
CA PRO A 606 -15.49 1.34 19.86
C PRO A 606 -16.52 2.18 20.62
N SER A 607 -17.33 2.95 19.90
CA SER A 607 -18.54 3.54 20.49
C SER A 607 -19.61 2.47 20.71
N ASP A 608 -20.69 2.82 21.42
CA ASP A 608 -21.86 1.95 21.59
C ASP A 608 -22.63 1.69 20.28
N ALA A 609 -22.19 2.23 19.14
CA ALA A 609 -22.86 2.10 17.85
C ALA A 609 -22.61 0.74 17.16
N GLY A 610 -21.53 0.02 17.49
CA GLY A 610 -21.20 -1.31 16.95
C GLY A 610 -19.69 -1.57 16.82
N PRO A 611 -19.27 -2.79 16.39
CA PRO A 611 -17.87 -3.18 16.36
C PRO A 611 -17.07 -2.46 15.27
N LEU A 612 -15.79 -2.19 15.56
CA LEU A 612 -14.84 -1.66 14.59
C LEU A 612 -14.03 -2.80 13.96
N VAL A 613 -13.72 -2.70 12.67
CA VAL A 613 -12.95 -3.73 11.94
C VAL A 613 -11.74 -3.18 11.18
N GLN A 614 -11.64 -1.84 11.07
CA GLN A 614 -10.44 -1.18 10.58
C GLN A 614 -10.07 0.02 11.45
N ALA A 615 -8.77 0.29 11.56
CA ALA A 615 -8.23 1.44 12.26
C ALA A 615 -6.99 1.98 11.53
N ARG A 616 -6.81 3.31 11.50
CA ARG A 616 -5.63 3.95 10.91
C ARG A 616 -5.07 5.02 11.84
N VAL A 617 -3.75 5.15 11.88
CA VAL A 617 -3.05 6.28 12.49
C VAL A 617 -2.08 6.87 11.48
N ASP A 618 -2.19 8.17 11.25
CA ASP A 618 -1.23 8.95 10.46
C ASP A 618 -0.28 9.71 11.39
N ILE A 619 1.01 9.46 11.25
CA ILE A 619 2.10 10.12 11.98
C ILE A 619 2.39 11.48 11.32
N PRO A 620 2.51 12.59 12.07
CA PRO A 620 2.88 13.88 11.50
C PRO A 620 4.26 13.86 10.83
N ASP A 621 4.40 14.53 9.68
CA ASP A 621 5.65 14.55 8.89
C ASP A 621 6.89 15.07 9.60
N ASP A 622 6.71 15.81 10.71
CA ASP A 622 7.80 16.36 11.50
C ASP A 622 8.26 15.45 12.65
N TRP A 623 7.65 14.27 12.79
CA TRP A 623 8.13 13.19 13.65
C TRP A 623 9.02 12.24 12.86
N GLY A 624 10.14 11.83 13.47
CA GLY A 624 11.00 10.79 12.89
C GLY A 624 10.41 9.40 13.14
N PHE A 625 10.07 8.68 12.08
CA PHE A 625 9.60 7.28 12.09
C PHE A 625 10.32 6.47 11.00
N SER A 626 10.65 5.21 11.29
CA SER A 626 11.46 4.36 10.40
C SER A 626 10.66 3.70 9.28
N ALA A 627 9.32 3.65 9.40
CA ALA A 627 8.43 2.82 8.59
C ALA A 627 8.76 1.31 8.62
N SER A 628 9.52 0.85 9.62
CA SER A 628 9.82 -0.57 9.81
C SER A 628 8.68 -1.29 10.53
N ALA A 629 8.37 -2.51 10.08
CA ALA A 629 7.43 -3.40 10.78
C ALA A 629 7.88 -3.73 12.22
N ASP A 630 9.18 -3.72 12.49
CA ASP A 630 9.72 -3.97 13.84
C ASP A 630 9.36 -2.87 14.86
N ASP A 631 9.07 -1.65 14.38
CA ASP A 631 8.70 -0.49 15.20
C ASP A 631 7.19 -0.36 15.41
N VAL A 632 6.40 -1.32 14.93
CA VAL A 632 4.94 -1.36 15.09
C VAL A 632 4.55 -2.64 15.80
N THR A 633 3.84 -2.51 16.93
CA THR A 633 3.30 -3.68 17.64
C THR A 633 1.86 -3.47 18.06
N THR A 634 1.03 -4.48 17.86
CA THR A 634 -0.37 -4.48 18.29
C THR A 634 -0.58 -5.29 19.58
N GLY A 635 -1.73 -5.07 20.22
CA GLY A 635 -2.15 -5.81 21.41
C GLY A 635 -3.64 -5.62 21.68
N GLY A 636 -4.17 -6.30 22.69
CA GLY A 636 -5.62 -6.35 22.92
C GLY A 636 -6.32 -7.06 21.75
N ASP A 637 -7.46 -6.55 21.32
CA ASP A 637 -8.21 -7.14 20.19
C ASP A 637 -7.55 -6.89 18.83
N PHE A 638 -6.46 -6.10 18.78
CA PHE A 638 -5.61 -5.95 17.59
C PHE A 638 -4.51 -7.01 17.49
N SER A 639 -4.43 -7.97 18.43
CA SER A 639 -3.31 -8.93 18.48
C SER A 639 -3.18 -9.78 17.21
N ASP A 640 -4.30 -10.07 16.54
CA ASP A 640 -4.34 -10.84 15.29
C ASP A 640 -4.63 -9.95 14.06
N ALA A 641 -4.60 -8.62 14.21
CA ALA A 641 -4.87 -7.69 13.12
C ALA A 641 -3.78 -7.76 12.04
N SER A 642 -4.20 -7.67 10.77
CA SER A 642 -3.30 -7.41 9.65
C SER A 642 -2.81 -5.97 9.70
N ILE A 643 -1.51 -5.76 9.46
CA ILE A 643 -0.85 -4.45 9.53
C ILE A 643 -0.29 -4.10 8.15
N SER A 644 -0.66 -2.93 7.64
CA SER A 644 -0.06 -2.32 6.45
C SER A 644 0.61 -1.00 6.82
N ILE A 645 1.85 -0.80 6.38
CA ILE A 645 2.67 0.39 6.65
C ILE A 645 3.03 1.04 5.32
N ASN A 646 2.64 2.29 5.14
CA ASN A 646 2.99 3.10 3.97
C ASN A 646 3.52 4.46 4.44
N GLY A 647 4.85 4.56 4.56
CA GLY A 647 5.51 5.76 5.09
C GLY A 647 5.06 6.07 6.53
N ASN A 648 4.35 7.18 6.70
CA ASN A 648 3.84 7.65 7.98
C ASN A 648 2.42 7.17 8.30
N THR A 649 1.83 6.31 7.47
CA THR A 649 0.47 5.77 7.67
C THR A 649 0.53 4.30 8.08
N ILE A 650 -0.16 3.99 9.18
CA ILE A 650 -0.31 2.63 9.71
C ILE A 650 -1.79 2.27 9.64
N LEU A 651 -2.11 1.25 8.85
CA LEU A 651 -3.44 0.70 8.68
C LEU A 651 -3.52 -0.67 9.35
N LEU A 652 -4.57 -0.87 10.15
CA LEU A 652 -4.93 -2.12 10.79
C LEU A 652 -6.25 -2.63 10.20
N SER A 653 -6.30 -3.92 9.86
CA SER A 653 -7.49 -4.62 9.35
C SER A 653 -7.58 -6.04 9.93
N ASP A 654 -8.61 -6.79 9.53
CA ASP A 654 -8.83 -8.19 9.94
C ASP A 654 -8.95 -8.40 11.46
N PHE A 655 -9.51 -7.42 12.16
CA PHE A 655 -9.90 -7.52 13.55
C PHE A 655 -11.39 -7.26 13.72
N SER A 656 -11.92 -7.56 14.90
CA SER A 656 -13.25 -7.13 15.34
C SER A 656 -13.14 -6.64 16.77
N LEU A 657 -13.27 -5.34 16.95
CA LEU A 657 -13.16 -4.66 18.24
C LEU A 657 -14.57 -4.34 18.74
N GLU A 658 -15.00 -5.10 19.75
CA GLU A 658 -16.36 -5.07 20.31
C GLU A 658 -16.49 -4.11 21.51
N SER A 659 -17.71 -3.67 21.80
CA SER A 659 -17.98 -2.81 22.97
C SER A 659 -17.52 -3.48 24.28
N GLY A 660 -16.78 -2.73 25.10
CA GLY A 660 -16.17 -3.22 26.34
C GLY A 660 -14.76 -3.81 26.20
N PHE A 661 -14.20 -3.85 24.98
CA PHE A 661 -12.82 -4.27 24.72
C PHE A 661 -11.97 -3.12 24.18
N GLU A 662 -10.65 -3.33 24.17
CA GLU A 662 -9.66 -2.34 23.73
C GLU A 662 -8.71 -2.97 22.70
N GLY A 663 -8.44 -2.21 21.63
CA GLY A 663 -7.39 -2.50 20.67
C GLY A 663 -6.22 -1.55 20.88
N THR A 664 -4.99 -2.06 20.91
CA THR A 664 -3.81 -1.21 21.14
C THR A 664 -2.84 -1.28 19.98
N LEU A 665 -2.29 -0.12 19.62
CA LEU A 665 -1.24 0.08 18.63
C LEU A 665 -0.08 0.82 19.29
N THR A 666 1.08 0.19 19.39
CA THR A 666 2.31 0.84 19.88
C THR A 666 3.21 1.14 18.70
N LEU A 667 3.54 2.42 18.53
CA LEU A 667 4.56 2.90 17.62
C LEU A 667 5.84 3.15 18.43
N LYS A 668 6.96 2.56 18.03
CA LYS A 668 8.22 2.59 18.79
C LYS A 668 9.26 3.50 18.17
N ASN A 669 10.21 3.92 19.00
CA ASN A 669 11.41 4.65 18.59
C ASN A 669 11.13 5.94 17.81
N LEU A 670 9.96 6.58 18.01
CA LEU A 670 9.68 7.83 17.33
C LEU A 670 10.58 8.94 17.88
N THR A 671 10.99 9.85 17.00
CA THR A 671 11.74 11.05 17.39
C THR A 671 10.83 12.27 17.34
N ALA A 672 10.57 12.87 18.50
CA ALA A 672 9.74 14.06 18.61
C ALA A 672 10.41 15.31 17.99
N PRO A 673 9.64 16.27 17.44
CA PRO A 673 10.17 17.46 16.80
C PRO A 673 10.97 18.38 17.75
N ASN A 674 11.86 19.21 17.19
CA ASN A 674 12.71 20.15 17.94
C ASN A 674 12.05 21.51 18.20
N SER A 675 10.75 21.55 18.49
CA SER A 675 10.02 22.80 18.73
C SER A 675 8.91 22.59 19.74
N ASP A 676 8.51 23.67 20.41
CA ASP A 676 7.32 23.65 21.27
C ASP A 676 6.10 23.60 20.35
N LYS A 677 5.33 22.51 20.40
CA LYS A 677 4.12 22.36 19.59
C LYS A 677 3.17 21.30 20.13
N VAL A 678 1.95 21.36 19.61
CA VAL A 678 0.97 20.27 19.68
C VAL A 678 1.09 19.47 18.39
N SER A 679 1.32 18.16 18.49
CA SER A 679 1.29 17.24 17.36
C SER A 679 0.00 16.43 17.42
N THR A 680 -0.83 16.56 16.39
CA THR A 680 -2.05 15.77 16.22
C THR A 680 -1.74 14.54 15.37
N PHE A 681 -1.99 13.36 15.90
CA PHE A 681 -1.92 12.10 15.18
C PHE A 681 -3.31 11.80 14.65
N ASN A 682 -3.53 11.91 13.33
CA ASN A 682 -4.87 11.72 12.78
C ASN A 682 -5.25 10.25 12.87
N ALA A 683 -6.34 9.96 13.57
CA ALA A 683 -6.83 8.59 13.74
C ALA A 683 -8.15 8.39 12.99
N TYR A 684 -8.34 7.20 12.44
CA TYR A 684 -9.51 6.82 11.65
C TYR A 684 -10.00 5.46 12.10
N THR A 685 -11.30 5.23 12.04
CA THR A 685 -11.92 3.94 12.35
C THR A 685 -13.03 3.63 11.36
N ALA A 686 -13.30 2.35 11.10
CA ALA A 686 -14.40 1.90 10.27
C ALA A 686 -15.08 0.67 10.85
N GLY A 687 -16.39 0.56 10.62
CA GLY A 687 -17.18 -0.63 10.86
C GLY A 687 -17.12 -1.65 9.74
N GLU A 688 -17.81 -2.78 9.93
CA GLU A 688 -17.94 -3.79 8.89
C GLU A 688 -18.59 -3.20 7.63
N GLY A 689 -17.88 -3.30 6.50
CA GLY A 689 -18.32 -2.77 5.21
C GLY A 689 -18.25 -1.24 5.06
N GLY A 690 -17.80 -0.51 6.09
CA GLY A 690 -17.69 0.95 6.10
C GLY A 690 -16.37 1.48 5.56
N LEU A 691 -16.25 2.82 5.50
CA LEU A 691 -15.02 3.51 5.07
C LEU A 691 -14.28 4.10 6.28
N LEU A 692 -12.95 4.12 6.23
CA LEU A 692 -12.13 4.80 7.24
C LEU A 692 -12.46 6.28 7.32
N ALA A 693 -13.23 6.64 8.34
CA ALA A 693 -13.57 8.02 8.64
C ALA A 693 -12.76 8.52 9.84
N PRO A 694 -12.39 9.82 9.87
CA PRO A 694 -11.66 10.40 10.98
C PRO A 694 -12.48 10.29 12.27
N VAL A 695 -11.80 9.97 13.37
CA VAL A 695 -12.46 9.92 14.68
C VAL A 695 -12.80 11.33 15.16
N ALA A 696 -13.85 11.44 15.99
CA ALA A 696 -14.33 12.72 16.51
C ALA A 696 -13.23 13.56 17.21
N ALA A 697 -12.29 12.89 17.89
CA ALA A 697 -11.15 13.53 18.53
C ALA A 697 -9.87 12.71 18.26
N SER A 698 -9.06 13.20 17.32
CA SER A 698 -7.76 12.60 17.05
C SER A 698 -6.77 12.85 18.21
N PRO A 699 -5.94 11.86 18.58
CA PRO A 699 -5.01 11.96 19.69
C PRO A 699 -3.97 13.08 19.48
N ILE A 700 -3.67 13.81 20.55
CA ILE A 700 -2.66 14.87 20.56
C ILE A 700 -1.51 14.52 21.49
N VAL A 701 -0.29 14.83 21.05
CA VAL A 701 0.92 14.75 21.87
C VAL A 701 1.54 16.14 21.96
N LEU A 702 1.75 16.62 23.18
CA LEU A 702 2.43 17.89 23.42
C LEU A 702 3.94 17.69 23.40
N VAL A 703 4.64 18.54 22.67
CA VAL A 703 6.10 18.51 22.54
C VAL A 703 6.66 19.78 23.17
N GLY A 704 7.53 19.62 24.17
CA GLY A 704 8.29 20.72 24.77
C GLY A 704 7.52 21.57 25.82
N GLU A 705 6.55 22.39 25.42
CA GLU A 705 5.95 23.41 26.29
C GLU A 705 5.12 22.79 27.43
N GLY A 706 5.37 23.22 28.67
CA GLY A 706 4.69 22.71 29.87
C GLY A 706 5.11 21.30 30.32
N THR A 707 5.92 20.57 29.55
CA THR A 707 6.38 19.21 29.89
C THR A 707 7.30 19.14 31.12
N THR A 708 7.88 20.28 31.50
CA THR A 708 8.76 20.41 32.68
C THR A 708 8.05 20.94 33.93
N ILE A 709 6.75 21.28 33.85
CA ILE A 709 5.96 21.77 34.98
C ILE A 709 5.31 20.57 35.67
N PRO A 710 5.74 20.17 36.88
CA PRO A 710 5.12 19.06 37.59
C PRO A 710 3.70 19.45 38.00
N THR A 711 2.72 18.65 37.59
CA THR A 711 1.31 18.82 37.92
C THR A 711 0.81 17.62 38.73
N ILE A 712 -0.25 17.83 39.49
CA ILE A 712 -0.98 16.76 40.19
C ILE A 712 -2.33 16.54 39.52
N LYS A 713 -2.90 15.33 39.68
CA LYS A 713 -4.25 15.01 39.17
C LYS A 713 -5.31 15.89 39.85
N MET A 714 -6.42 16.16 39.17
CA MET A 714 -7.47 17.02 39.71
C MET A 714 -8.08 16.43 40.98
N GLU A 715 -8.31 15.12 41.00
CA GLU A 715 -8.78 14.39 42.19
C GLU A 715 -7.83 14.52 43.39
N GLU A 716 -6.51 14.48 43.14
CA GLU A 716 -5.52 14.70 44.19
C GLU A 716 -5.56 16.15 44.69
N ALA A 717 -5.66 17.13 43.79
CA ALA A 717 -5.77 18.54 44.15
C ALA A 717 -6.99 18.78 45.07
N ARG A 718 -8.14 18.19 44.75
CA ARG A 718 -9.36 18.27 45.58
C ARG A 718 -9.17 17.72 46.99
N GLN A 719 -8.22 16.80 47.21
CA GLN A 719 -7.88 16.24 48.52
C GLN A 719 -6.84 17.06 49.31
N ARG A 720 -6.14 18.03 48.68
CA ARG A 720 -5.08 18.83 49.34
C ARG A 720 -5.61 19.83 50.37
N GLY A 721 -6.92 20.08 50.42
CA GLY A 721 -7.58 20.94 51.40
C GLY A 721 -7.40 22.45 51.16
N ASP A 722 -8.22 23.25 51.85
CA ASP A 722 -8.26 24.71 51.77
C ASP A 722 -6.90 25.36 52.13
N GLY A 723 -6.47 26.34 51.32
CA GLY A 723 -5.20 27.06 51.46
C GLY A 723 -3.96 26.39 50.81
N SER A 724 -4.11 25.22 50.19
CA SER A 724 -2.99 24.51 49.56
C SER A 724 -2.59 25.11 48.22
N SER A 725 -1.28 25.24 47.97
CA SER A 725 -0.78 25.59 46.64
C SER A 725 -0.65 24.36 45.76
N VAL A 726 -1.22 24.43 44.55
CA VAL A 726 -1.28 23.32 43.60
C VAL A 726 -0.93 23.78 42.19
N ALA A 727 -0.46 22.82 41.37
CA ALA A 727 -0.31 22.96 39.94
C ALA A 727 -1.19 21.89 39.27
N VAL A 728 -2.24 22.30 38.57
CA VAL A 728 -3.19 21.40 37.90
C VAL A 728 -3.17 21.64 36.40
N LYS A 729 -3.40 20.58 35.64
CA LYS A 729 -3.53 20.61 34.18
C LYS A 729 -4.95 20.22 33.80
N GLY A 730 -5.50 20.88 32.80
CA GLY A 730 -6.81 20.52 32.26
C GLY A 730 -7.26 21.47 31.17
N THR A 731 -8.37 21.10 30.54
CA THR A 731 -9.02 21.89 29.49
C THR A 731 -10.07 22.79 30.13
N ILE A 732 -10.12 24.05 29.70
CA ILE A 732 -11.18 24.98 30.11
C ILE A 732 -12.49 24.55 29.45
N VAL A 733 -13.45 24.10 30.26
CA VAL A 733 -14.78 23.67 29.80
C VAL A 733 -15.78 24.82 29.80
N ILE A 734 -15.62 25.78 30.72
CA ILE A 734 -16.37 27.04 30.70
C ILE A 734 -15.40 28.21 30.85
N GLY A 735 -15.38 29.09 29.85
CA GLY A 735 -14.49 30.24 29.81
C GLY A 735 -14.88 31.36 30.77
N SER A 736 -13.91 32.24 31.04
CA SER A 736 -14.12 33.47 31.77
C SER A 736 -15.05 34.42 31.00
N GLY A 737 -15.89 35.19 31.71
CA GLY A 737 -16.82 36.13 31.08
C GLY A 737 -18.18 35.53 30.69
N ILE A 738 -18.33 34.20 30.73
CA ILE A 738 -19.51 33.48 30.26
C ILE A 738 -20.61 33.43 31.32
N LEU A 739 -20.30 32.85 32.49
CA LEU A 739 -21.27 32.76 33.59
C LEU A 739 -21.44 34.09 34.33
N ARG A 740 -20.40 34.94 34.28
CA ARG A 740 -20.28 36.22 34.98
C ARG A 740 -19.36 37.15 34.20
N ASN A 741 -19.66 38.45 34.19
CA ASN A 741 -18.84 39.48 33.54
C ASN A 741 -18.12 40.43 34.52
N ASP A 742 -18.48 40.40 35.80
CA ASP A 742 -17.92 41.21 36.87
C ASP A 742 -16.66 40.57 37.51
N LEU A 743 -16.51 39.26 37.37
CA LEU A 743 -15.42 38.45 37.90
C LEU A 743 -15.16 37.23 37.01
N THR A 744 -14.01 36.59 37.17
CA THR A 744 -13.75 35.27 36.58
C THR A 744 -14.33 34.19 37.49
N SER A 745 -15.29 33.44 36.97
CA SER A 745 -15.81 32.19 37.54
C SER A 745 -15.93 31.21 36.37
N ALA A 746 -14.82 30.57 36.06
CA ALA A 746 -14.64 29.65 34.94
C ALA A 746 -14.41 28.22 35.47
N TYR A 747 -14.36 27.23 34.59
CA TYR A 747 -14.18 25.84 34.99
C TYR A 747 -13.15 25.14 34.12
N ILE A 748 -12.27 24.38 34.77
CA ILE A 748 -11.27 23.50 34.19
C ILE A 748 -11.61 22.06 34.56
N ALA A 749 -11.42 21.14 33.62
CA ALA A 749 -11.54 19.71 33.85
C ALA A 749 -10.35 18.94 33.28
N ASP A 750 -9.96 17.86 33.95
CA ASP A 750 -8.99 16.89 33.43
C ASP A 750 -9.64 15.92 32.42
N GLU A 751 -8.87 14.96 31.92
CA GLU A 751 -9.34 13.97 30.92
C GLU A 751 -10.49 13.07 31.41
N ASN A 752 -10.73 12.97 32.73
CA ASN A 752 -11.82 12.18 33.31
C ASN A 752 -13.04 13.05 33.66
N GLY A 753 -13.05 14.32 33.23
CA GLY A 753 -14.09 15.28 33.54
C GLY A 753 -14.03 15.84 34.97
N VAL A 754 -13.09 15.41 35.81
CA VAL A 754 -12.97 15.94 37.18
C VAL A 754 -12.42 17.35 37.12
N GLY A 755 -13.02 18.28 37.87
CA GLY A 755 -12.73 19.70 37.69
C GLY A 755 -12.66 20.56 38.95
N LEU A 756 -12.35 21.83 38.71
CA LEU A 756 -12.25 22.90 39.69
C LEU A 756 -12.84 24.20 39.12
N ASN A 757 -13.40 25.02 40.00
CA ASN A 757 -13.71 26.40 39.68
C ASN A 757 -12.42 27.23 39.62
N ILE A 758 -12.34 28.16 38.68
CA ILE A 758 -11.25 29.13 38.55
C ILE A 758 -11.80 30.49 38.94
N PHE A 759 -11.23 31.06 40.00
CA PHE A 759 -11.68 32.34 40.53
C PHE A 759 -10.61 33.43 40.43
N ARG A 760 -11.03 34.60 39.94
CA ARG A 760 -10.25 35.85 40.02
C ARG A 760 -11.18 37.05 40.17
N ALA A 761 -10.86 37.90 41.14
CA ALA A 761 -11.48 39.21 41.28
C ALA A 761 -11.02 40.17 40.16
N GLY A 762 -11.96 40.81 39.45
CA GLY A 762 -11.64 41.93 38.55
C GLY A 762 -11.77 41.67 37.04
N GLY A 763 -12.90 41.15 36.58
CA GLY A 763 -13.19 40.98 35.15
C GLY A 763 -12.60 39.71 34.52
N ALA A 764 -12.74 39.59 33.20
CA ALA A 764 -12.45 38.36 32.48
C ALA A 764 -10.96 38.15 32.16
N ASP A 765 -10.50 36.89 32.24
CA ASP A 765 -9.17 36.46 31.83
C ASP A 765 -9.20 35.83 30.41
N PRO A 766 -8.53 36.45 29.41
CA PRO A 766 -8.56 35.96 28.02
C PRO A 766 -7.83 34.62 27.81
N ASP A 767 -6.94 34.23 28.73
CA ASP A 767 -6.26 32.92 28.65
C ASP A 767 -7.12 31.79 29.23
N ILE A 768 -8.15 32.13 30.02
CA ILE A 768 -9.17 31.19 30.49
C ILE A 768 -10.34 31.19 29.51
N ALA A 769 -10.07 30.74 28.28
CA ALA A 769 -11.07 30.58 27.23
C ALA A 769 -11.36 29.10 26.98
N ARG A 770 -12.63 28.77 26.65
CA ARG A 770 -13.06 27.39 26.37
C ARG A 770 -12.15 26.71 25.34
N GLY A 771 -11.83 25.45 25.58
CA GLY A 771 -10.97 24.65 24.72
C GLY A 771 -9.49 25.00 24.83
N ASN A 772 -9.07 25.91 25.72
CA ASN A 772 -7.66 26.04 26.05
C ASN A 772 -7.24 24.91 26.99
N LEU A 773 -6.18 24.19 26.63
CA LEU A 773 -5.47 23.29 27.53
C LEU A 773 -4.44 24.11 28.29
N VAL A 774 -4.55 24.13 29.62
CA VAL A 774 -3.73 25.01 30.46
C VAL A 774 -3.11 24.27 31.64
N VAL A 775 -2.00 24.81 32.14
CA VAL A 775 -1.51 24.55 33.49
C VAL A 775 -1.82 25.77 34.35
N LEU A 776 -2.53 25.55 35.46
CA LEU A 776 -2.82 26.56 36.46
C LEU A 776 -2.00 26.27 37.72
N GLN A 777 -1.20 27.26 38.14
CA GLN A 777 -0.50 27.21 39.41
C GLN A 777 -1.10 28.27 40.32
N GLY A 778 -1.70 27.86 41.44
CA GLY A 778 -2.46 28.75 42.30
C GLY A 778 -2.64 28.21 43.71
N THR A 779 -3.57 28.80 44.46
CA THR A 779 -3.94 28.37 45.82
C THR A 779 -5.41 27.95 45.83
N LEU A 780 -5.71 26.80 46.42
CA LEU A 780 -7.09 26.33 46.59
C LEU A 780 -7.77 27.09 47.73
N THR A 781 -9.01 27.53 47.50
CA THR A 781 -9.86 28.21 48.47
C THR A 781 -11.25 27.56 48.48
N LEU A 782 -11.78 27.20 49.66
CA LEU A 782 -13.15 26.71 49.78
C LEU A 782 -14.10 27.88 50.10
N TYR A 783 -14.98 28.24 49.16
CA TYR A 783 -15.91 29.36 49.32
C TYR A 783 -17.36 28.91 49.06
N ASN A 784 -18.24 29.04 50.06
CA ASN A 784 -19.66 28.66 49.99
C ASN A 784 -19.92 27.23 49.44
N GLY A 785 -19.02 26.29 49.73
CA GLY A 785 -19.13 24.89 49.27
C GLY A 785 -18.55 24.61 47.89
N VAL A 786 -17.94 25.61 47.23
CA VAL A 786 -17.24 25.49 45.95
C VAL A 786 -15.73 25.52 46.22
N LEU A 787 -14.98 24.58 45.62
CA LEU A 787 -13.53 24.56 45.71
C LEU A 787 -12.93 25.28 44.49
N GLU A 788 -12.32 26.43 44.76
CA GLU A 788 -11.85 27.36 43.74
C GLU A 788 -10.32 27.42 43.73
N ILE A 789 -9.70 27.57 42.56
CA ILE A 789 -8.29 27.95 42.45
C ILE A 789 -8.17 29.47 42.27
N GLU A 790 -7.50 30.11 43.22
CA GLU A 790 -7.27 31.56 43.28
C GLU A 790 -5.80 31.92 43.10
N ASN A 791 -5.52 33.22 42.92
CA ASN A 791 -4.17 33.79 42.80
C ASN A 791 -3.29 33.03 41.80
N TYR A 792 -3.90 32.57 40.71
CA TYR A 792 -3.27 31.65 39.78
C TYR A 792 -2.46 32.36 38.69
N THR A 793 -1.42 31.68 38.22
CA THR A 793 -0.78 31.94 36.93
C THR A 793 -1.20 30.87 35.92
N THR A 794 -1.41 31.28 34.67
CA THR A 794 -1.81 30.40 33.57
C THR A 794 -0.65 30.21 32.60
N THR A 795 -0.36 28.96 32.25
CA THR A 795 0.43 28.61 31.07
C THR A 795 -0.49 27.93 30.07
N VAL A 796 -0.73 28.57 28.92
CA VAL A 796 -1.56 27.99 27.86
C VAL A 796 -0.70 27.04 27.04
N LEU A 797 -0.99 25.74 27.10
CA LEU A 797 -0.27 24.70 26.37
C LEU A 797 -0.79 24.56 24.94
N ALA A 798 -2.11 24.71 24.77
CA ALA A 798 -2.79 24.61 23.48
C ALA A 798 -4.10 25.40 23.51
N ARG A 799 -4.59 25.81 22.34
CA ARG A 799 -5.88 26.49 22.16
C ARG A 799 -6.77 25.67 21.24
N HIS A 800 -8.07 25.70 21.49
CA HIS A 800 -9.09 24.97 20.71
C HIS A 800 -8.87 23.44 20.68
N VAL A 801 -8.40 22.86 21.78
CA VAL A 801 -8.39 21.41 21.93
C VAL A 801 -9.82 20.89 22.14
N PRO A 802 -10.11 19.64 21.75
CA PRO A 802 -11.36 18.97 22.14
C PRO A 802 -11.57 19.02 23.65
N LEU A 803 -12.84 19.08 24.06
CA LEU A 803 -13.21 19.06 25.47
C LEU A 803 -13.09 17.62 26.01
N PRO A 804 -12.78 17.45 27.30
CA PRO A 804 -12.77 16.13 27.93
C PRO A 804 -14.17 15.54 27.95
N ASP A 805 -14.24 14.21 28.01
CA ASP A 805 -15.50 13.51 28.13
C ASP A 805 -16.17 13.86 29.47
N PRO A 806 -17.46 14.23 29.46
CA PRO A 806 -18.17 14.58 30.68
C PRO A 806 -18.51 13.34 31.52
N ILE A 807 -18.50 13.50 32.83
CA ILE A 807 -19.01 12.48 33.76
C ILE A 807 -20.53 12.40 33.60
N ARG A 808 -21.05 11.25 33.15
CA ARG A 808 -22.50 11.04 33.05
C ARG A 808 -23.09 10.82 34.44
N LEU A 809 -24.09 11.62 34.79
CA LEU A 809 -24.80 11.54 36.06
C LEU A 809 -26.30 11.35 35.82
N SER A 810 -26.95 10.65 36.74
CA SER A 810 -28.41 10.75 36.89
C SER A 810 -28.81 12.12 37.44
N THR A 811 -30.07 12.49 37.25
CA THR A 811 -30.58 13.76 37.79
C THR A 811 -30.47 13.81 39.33
N ALA A 812 -30.71 12.71 40.04
CA ALA A 812 -30.52 12.66 41.48
C ALA A 812 -29.05 12.84 41.91
N GLU A 813 -28.10 12.22 41.22
CA GLU A 813 -26.67 12.40 41.50
C GLU A 813 -26.22 13.84 41.23
N ALA A 814 -26.69 14.44 40.14
CA ALA A 814 -26.40 15.83 39.80
C ALA A 814 -26.96 16.83 40.83
N ALA A 815 -28.02 16.47 41.57
CA ALA A 815 -28.55 17.27 42.67
C ALA A 815 -27.70 17.21 43.95
N LEU A 816 -26.79 16.23 44.07
CA LEU A 816 -25.83 16.14 45.18
C LEU A 816 -24.64 17.09 44.94
N THR A 817 -23.82 17.31 45.97
CA THR A 817 -22.62 18.19 45.91
C THR A 817 -21.32 17.45 45.59
N ASP A 818 -21.36 16.12 45.44
CA ASP A 818 -20.17 15.27 45.38
C ASP A 818 -19.31 15.51 44.12
N TYR A 819 -19.93 16.01 43.06
CA TYR A 819 -19.30 16.24 41.75
C TYR A 819 -18.89 17.69 41.51
N GLU A 820 -18.95 18.55 42.53
CA GLU A 820 -18.66 19.98 42.43
C GLU A 820 -17.39 20.27 41.60
N GLY A 821 -17.46 21.27 40.72
CA GLY A 821 -16.38 21.69 39.83
C GLY A 821 -16.20 20.82 38.58
N SER A 822 -16.78 19.61 38.53
CA SER A 822 -16.56 18.65 37.44
C SER A 822 -17.39 18.96 36.20
N TRP A 823 -16.89 18.55 35.04
CA TRP A 823 -17.60 18.58 33.76
C TRP A 823 -18.51 17.36 33.67
N VAL A 824 -19.82 17.60 33.63
CA VAL A 824 -20.84 16.54 33.74
C VAL A 824 -21.82 16.59 32.57
N THR A 825 -22.45 15.44 32.29
CA THR A 825 -23.58 15.35 31.38
C THR A 825 -24.77 14.70 32.07
N VAL A 826 -25.95 15.29 31.86
CA VAL A 826 -27.21 14.87 32.48
C VAL A 826 -28.30 14.92 31.44
N GLN A 827 -29.14 13.90 31.41
CA GLN A 827 -30.28 13.81 30.51
C GLN A 827 -31.55 13.62 31.34
N GLY A 828 -32.67 14.23 30.93
CA GLY A 828 -33.90 14.20 31.72
C GLY A 828 -35.03 15.03 31.12
N ILE A 829 -36.25 14.78 31.57
CA ILE A 829 -37.44 15.49 31.13
C ILE A 829 -37.54 16.81 31.89
N VAL A 830 -37.77 17.91 31.17
CA VAL A 830 -37.98 19.23 31.79
C VAL A 830 -39.29 19.21 32.59
N THR A 831 -39.20 19.34 33.91
CA THR A 831 -40.34 19.39 34.84
C THR A 831 -40.79 20.82 35.12
N GLY A 832 -39.91 21.80 34.92
CA GLY A 832 -40.21 23.21 35.17
C GLY A 832 -39.17 24.18 34.62
N LYS A 833 -39.55 25.44 34.51
CA LYS A 833 -38.66 26.53 34.08
C LYS A 833 -39.00 27.81 34.83
N SER A 834 -38.01 28.50 35.38
CA SER A 834 -38.21 29.74 36.13
C SER A 834 -37.08 30.73 35.94
N VAL A 835 -37.41 32.00 35.66
CA VAL A 835 -36.43 33.09 35.60
C VAL A 835 -36.15 33.59 37.02
N ALA A 836 -34.89 33.60 37.42
CA ALA A 836 -34.47 34.03 38.76
C ALA A 836 -33.04 34.58 38.76
N GLY A 837 -32.81 35.70 39.45
CA GLY A 837 -31.47 36.18 39.81
C GLY A 837 -30.51 36.42 38.63
N GLY A 838 -30.96 36.99 37.52
CA GLY A 838 -30.12 37.28 36.34
C GLY A 838 -29.81 36.04 35.49
N GLY A 839 -30.75 35.10 35.42
CA GLY A 839 -30.65 33.87 34.64
C GLY A 839 -31.93 33.05 34.70
N THR A 840 -31.92 31.90 34.04
CA THR A 840 -33.03 30.93 33.99
C THR A 840 -32.61 29.63 34.66
N ASN A 841 -33.48 29.10 35.51
CA ASN A 841 -33.39 27.72 36.02
C ASN A 841 -34.33 26.83 35.19
N ILE A 842 -33.81 25.69 34.76
CA ILE A 842 -34.58 24.59 34.18
C ILE A 842 -34.52 23.45 35.19
N TYR A 843 -35.67 22.94 35.58
CA TYR A 843 -35.79 21.76 36.44
C TYR A 843 -36.01 20.56 35.54
N MET A 844 -35.28 19.47 35.79
CA MET A 844 -35.38 18.26 34.99
C MET A 844 -35.23 17.00 35.85
N ASP A 845 -35.88 15.92 35.42
CA ASP A 845 -35.93 14.65 36.13
C ASP A 845 -35.84 13.49 35.12
N ASP A 846 -34.95 12.54 35.38
CA ASP A 846 -34.83 11.27 34.65
C ASP A 846 -35.60 10.13 35.33
N GLY A 847 -36.35 10.42 36.38
CA GLY A 847 -37.06 9.45 37.21
C GLY A 847 -36.28 9.00 38.45
N SER A 848 -35.02 9.39 38.59
CA SER A 848 -34.24 9.19 39.82
C SER A 848 -34.44 10.32 40.84
N GLY A 849 -34.84 11.52 40.40
CA GLY A 849 -35.12 12.69 41.23
C GLY A 849 -34.65 14.00 40.59
N GLU A 850 -35.40 15.08 40.79
CA GLU A 850 -35.18 16.36 40.10
C GLU A 850 -33.82 17.03 40.38
N THR A 851 -33.20 17.59 39.33
CA THR A 851 -32.03 18.48 39.39
C THR A 851 -32.30 19.85 38.75
N THR A 852 -31.40 20.80 39.02
CA THR A 852 -31.47 22.16 38.46
C THR A 852 -30.35 22.42 37.48
N VAL A 853 -30.72 22.81 36.26
CA VAL A 853 -29.82 23.40 35.26
C VAL A 853 -29.93 24.92 35.34
N ARG A 854 -28.79 25.58 35.51
CA ARG A 854 -28.68 27.03 35.66
C ARG A 854 -28.01 27.64 34.43
N VAL A 855 -28.74 28.54 33.77
CA VAL A 855 -28.27 29.32 32.63
C VAL A 855 -28.23 30.80 33.02
N TRP A 856 -27.07 31.43 32.96
CA TRP A 856 -26.91 32.86 33.26
C TRP A 856 -27.26 33.73 32.05
N ASP A 857 -27.83 34.92 32.27
CA ASP A 857 -28.17 35.86 31.18
C ASP A 857 -26.92 36.26 30.37
N THR A 858 -25.75 36.31 31.02
CA THR A 858 -24.47 36.63 30.38
C THR A 858 -23.98 35.57 29.39
N ALA A 859 -24.45 34.32 29.53
CA ALA A 859 -24.08 33.25 28.62
C ALA A 859 -24.80 33.39 27.25
N GLY A 860 -25.93 34.10 27.21
CA GLY A 860 -26.61 34.46 25.96
C GLY A 860 -27.27 33.30 25.21
N LEU A 861 -27.61 32.21 25.90
CA LEU A 861 -28.23 31.02 25.31
C LEU A 861 -29.69 31.28 24.93
N ASN A 862 -30.11 30.76 23.78
CA ASN A 862 -31.51 30.72 23.38
C ASN A 862 -32.18 29.47 23.99
N LEU A 863 -33.21 29.70 24.79
CA LEU A 863 -33.97 28.64 25.47
C LEU A 863 -35.42 28.58 24.99
N ASP A 864 -35.81 29.32 23.96
CA ASP A 864 -37.23 29.45 23.56
C ASP A 864 -37.86 28.12 23.13
N ASP A 865 -37.06 27.23 22.53
CA ASP A 865 -37.52 25.92 22.06
C ASP A 865 -37.58 24.85 23.16
N ILE A 866 -37.14 25.17 24.39
CA ILE A 866 -37.15 24.26 25.54
C ILE A 866 -38.36 24.56 26.44
N ALA A 867 -39.30 23.62 26.47
CA ALA A 867 -40.55 23.63 27.21
C ALA A 867 -40.63 22.47 28.22
N VAL A 868 -41.59 22.56 29.15
CA VAL A 868 -41.92 21.47 30.09
C VAL A 868 -42.42 20.26 29.30
N GLY A 869 -41.89 19.08 29.62
CA GLY A 869 -42.16 17.82 28.93
C GLY A 869 -41.11 17.44 27.89
N ASP A 870 -40.24 18.37 27.49
CA ASP A 870 -39.16 18.04 26.56
C ASP A 870 -38.08 17.19 27.24
N LEU A 871 -37.57 16.18 26.54
CA LEU A 871 -36.33 15.50 26.92
C LEU A 871 -35.15 16.35 26.45
N ILE A 872 -34.26 16.70 27.37
CA ILE A 872 -33.03 17.43 27.05
C ILE A 872 -31.80 16.68 27.55
N GLU A 873 -30.69 16.81 26.82
CA GLU A 873 -29.35 16.49 27.31
C GLU A 873 -28.61 17.80 27.57
N VAL A 874 -27.93 17.87 28.71
CA VAL A 874 -27.19 19.04 29.16
C VAL A 874 -25.77 18.63 29.52
N LYS A 875 -24.80 19.41 29.06
CA LYS A 875 -23.40 19.35 29.49
C LYS A 875 -23.07 20.65 30.24
N GLY A 876 -22.33 20.55 31.33
CA GLY A 876 -22.07 21.73 32.15
C GLY A 876 -21.10 21.48 33.28
N ALA A 877 -20.65 22.57 33.89
CA ALA A 877 -19.88 22.46 35.13
C ALA A 877 -20.84 22.23 36.30
N HIS A 878 -20.58 21.20 37.10
CA HIS A 878 -21.32 20.97 38.33
C HIS A 878 -20.98 22.06 39.35
N GLY A 879 -21.99 22.76 39.85
CA GLY A 879 -21.86 23.83 40.82
C GLY A 879 -22.73 23.61 42.05
N VAL A 880 -22.50 24.40 43.10
CA VAL A 880 -23.26 24.34 44.34
C VAL A 880 -24.03 25.64 44.57
N PHE A 881 -25.30 25.53 44.97
CA PHE A 881 -26.12 26.66 45.39
C PHE A 881 -26.97 26.29 46.59
N ARG A 882 -26.74 26.98 47.73
CA ARG A 882 -27.47 26.74 49.00
C ARG A 882 -27.49 25.26 49.42
N ASP A 883 -26.31 24.64 49.39
CA ASP A 883 -26.09 23.24 49.78
C ASP A 883 -26.75 22.19 48.86
N ALA A 884 -27.14 22.57 47.65
CA ALA A 884 -27.64 21.67 46.60
C ALA A 884 -26.78 21.79 45.33
N GLY A 885 -26.63 20.67 44.61
CA GLY A 885 -25.99 20.62 43.30
C GLY A 885 -26.84 21.25 42.20
N GLN A 886 -26.18 21.80 41.20
CA GLN A 886 -26.78 22.33 39.96
C GLN A 886 -25.80 22.18 38.80
N ILE A 887 -26.30 22.16 37.57
CA ILE A 887 -25.48 22.14 36.36
C ILE A 887 -25.41 23.57 35.79
N LEU A 888 -24.21 24.13 35.69
CA LEU A 888 -23.97 25.45 35.09
C LEU A 888 -23.67 25.28 33.60
N VAL A 889 -24.49 25.86 32.73
CA VAL A 889 -24.33 25.77 31.27
C VAL A 889 -23.77 27.07 30.73
N GLY A 890 -22.71 26.97 29.94
CA GLY A 890 -22.01 28.13 29.38
C GLY A 890 -22.34 28.44 27.92
N TYR A 891 -22.74 27.44 27.13
CA TYR A 891 -22.81 27.57 25.67
C TYR A 891 -23.99 26.83 25.06
N GLN A 892 -24.41 27.25 23.86
CA GLN A 892 -25.62 26.75 23.20
C GLN A 892 -25.51 25.27 22.82
N GLU A 893 -24.33 24.83 22.40
CA GLU A 893 -24.07 23.43 22.01
C GLU A 893 -24.15 22.44 23.18
N ASP A 894 -24.10 22.93 24.42
CA ASP A 894 -24.14 22.09 25.62
C ASP A 894 -25.56 21.88 26.17
N ILE A 895 -26.58 22.36 25.48
CA ILE A 895 -27.98 22.12 25.82
C ILE A 895 -28.78 21.85 24.56
N SER A 896 -29.30 20.64 24.43
CA SER A 896 -30.03 20.21 23.26
C SER A 896 -31.28 19.42 23.64
N LYS A 897 -32.31 19.52 22.79
CA LYS A 897 -33.44 18.61 22.86
C LYS A 897 -33.01 17.27 22.29
N VAL A 898 -33.45 16.20 22.94
CA VAL A 898 -33.27 14.84 22.45
C VAL A 898 -34.56 14.47 21.73
N ASP A 899 -34.45 14.04 20.47
CA ASP A 899 -35.61 13.53 19.74
C ASP A 899 -36.06 12.21 20.36
N ILE A 900 -37.18 12.26 21.07
CA ILE A 900 -37.75 11.09 21.74
C ILE A 900 -38.40 10.14 20.74
N ALA A 901 -38.85 10.59 19.58
CA ALA A 901 -39.68 9.79 18.68
C ALA A 901 -38.96 8.54 18.15
N SER A 902 -37.63 8.56 18.11
CA SER A 902 -36.78 7.48 17.61
C SER A 902 -36.21 6.56 18.70
N LEU A 903 -36.43 6.86 20.00
CA LEU A 903 -35.85 6.06 21.07
C LEU A 903 -36.51 4.67 21.16
N PRO A 904 -35.73 3.58 21.21
CA PRO A 904 -36.27 2.24 21.30
C PRO A 904 -36.70 1.87 22.72
N VAL A 905 -37.63 0.91 22.83
CA VAL A 905 -37.93 0.24 24.09
C VAL A 905 -36.77 -0.71 24.45
N THR A 906 -36.13 -0.48 25.59
CA THR A 906 -34.96 -1.24 26.05
C THR A 906 -35.21 -1.95 27.38
N LEU A 907 -34.57 -3.11 27.55
CA LEU A 907 -34.50 -3.84 28.82
C LEU A 907 -33.14 -4.54 28.88
N ASP A 908 -32.35 -4.21 29.88
CA ASP A 908 -31.08 -4.85 30.19
C ASP A 908 -31.07 -5.31 31.66
N VAL A 909 -30.60 -6.54 31.86
CA VAL A 909 -30.49 -7.20 33.15
C VAL A 909 -29.17 -7.98 33.15
N PRO A 910 -28.26 -7.73 34.11
CA PRO A 910 -26.99 -8.44 34.16
C PRO A 910 -27.20 -9.96 34.19
N PRO A 911 -26.50 -10.74 33.33
CA PRO A 911 -26.68 -12.18 33.21
C PRO A 911 -25.96 -12.94 34.33
N ARG A 912 -26.26 -12.62 35.59
CA ARG A 912 -25.67 -13.26 36.77
C ARG A 912 -26.71 -13.51 37.86
N PRO A 913 -26.50 -14.54 38.70
CA PRO A 913 -27.21 -14.64 39.96
C PRO A 913 -26.87 -13.46 40.87
N PHE A 914 -27.85 -13.04 41.68
CA PHE A 914 -27.62 -12.12 42.80
C PHE A 914 -28.13 -12.75 44.10
N ALA A 915 -27.53 -12.38 45.23
CA ALA A 915 -27.80 -12.94 46.55
C ALA A 915 -28.46 -11.89 47.46
N PRO A 916 -29.80 -11.71 47.40
CA PRO A 916 -30.51 -10.73 48.22
C PRO A 916 -30.23 -10.89 49.72
N ASP A 917 -30.07 -12.12 50.18
CA ASP A 917 -29.83 -12.48 51.58
C ASP A 917 -28.53 -11.87 52.14
N GLN A 918 -27.56 -11.56 51.27
CA GLN A 918 -26.33 -10.83 51.60
C GLN A 918 -26.44 -9.31 51.42
N GLY A 919 -27.62 -8.81 51.06
CA GLY A 919 -27.84 -7.38 50.79
C GLY A 919 -27.52 -6.96 49.36
N GLU A 920 -27.24 -7.90 48.45
CA GLU A 920 -27.10 -7.57 47.04
C GLU A 920 -28.43 -7.08 46.46
N GLN A 921 -28.34 -6.09 45.57
CA GLN A 921 -29.45 -5.62 44.75
C GLN A 921 -29.13 -5.87 43.29
N LEU A 922 -30.14 -6.27 42.51
CA LEU A 922 -30.03 -6.46 41.08
C LEU A 922 -30.33 -5.13 40.37
N PRO A 923 -29.36 -4.52 39.66
CA PRO A 923 -29.67 -3.39 38.79
C PRO A 923 -30.44 -3.90 37.57
N ILE A 924 -31.54 -3.23 37.25
CA ILE A 924 -32.40 -3.48 36.09
C ILE A 924 -32.47 -2.17 35.32
N THR A 925 -31.97 -2.17 34.09
CA THR A 925 -31.97 -0.99 33.23
C THR A 925 -33.10 -1.12 32.21
N TYR A 926 -33.99 -0.13 32.12
CA TYR A 926 -35.10 -0.17 31.17
C TYR A 926 -35.43 1.21 30.63
N GLY A 927 -35.84 1.30 29.36
CA GLY A 927 -36.26 2.54 28.69
C GLY A 927 -37.55 2.34 27.93
N ALA A 928 -38.45 3.31 28.02
CA ALA A 928 -39.80 3.23 27.46
C ALA A 928 -39.87 3.63 25.97
N GLY A 929 -38.78 4.17 25.41
CA GLY A 929 -38.76 4.65 24.04
C GLY A 929 -39.66 5.86 23.81
N GLY A 930 -39.93 6.18 22.55
CA GLY A 930 -40.60 7.42 22.16
C GLY A 930 -42.10 7.53 22.51
N GLY A 931 -42.51 8.77 22.80
CA GLY A 931 -43.91 9.16 23.02
C GLY A 931 -44.37 9.12 24.48
N SER A 932 -45.62 9.52 24.72
CA SER A 932 -46.28 9.32 26.02
C SER A 932 -46.54 7.84 26.21
N THR A 933 -45.89 7.22 27.19
CA THR A 933 -45.96 5.76 27.40
C THR A 933 -46.34 5.44 28.83
N HIS A 934 -47.08 4.35 29.01
CA HIS A 934 -47.29 3.71 30.30
C HIS A 934 -46.47 2.42 30.35
N VAL A 935 -45.67 2.25 31.40
CA VAL A 935 -44.78 1.11 31.57
C VAL A 935 -45.21 0.22 32.72
N THR A 936 -45.04 -1.09 32.54
CA THR A 936 -45.23 -2.07 33.60
C THR A 936 -44.11 -3.09 33.62
N LEU A 937 -43.37 -3.15 34.73
CA LEU A 937 -42.25 -4.07 34.96
C LEU A 937 -42.64 -5.10 36.03
N ARG A 938 -42.69 -6.38 35.65
CA ARG A 938 -43.20 -7.47 36.49
C ARG A 938 -42.21 -8.63 36.55
N VAL A 939 -42.19 -9.34 37.67
CA VAL A 939 -41.41 -10.57 37.86
C VAL A 939 -42.39 -11.75 37.96
N PHE A 940 -42.13 -12.79 37.18
CA PHE A 940 -42.88 -14.04 37.17
C PHE A 940 -41.99 -15.21 37.60
N ASP A 941 -42.56 -16.22 38.24
CA ASP A 941 -41.84 -17.49 38.44
C ASP A 941 -41.84 -18.35 37.16
N MET A 942 -41.10 -19.45 37.16
CA MET A 942 -41.04 -20.38 36.01
C MET A 942 -42.37 -21.07 35.67
N ALA A 943 -43.39 -20.96 36.53
CA ALA A 943 -44.74 -21.43 36.26
C ALA A 943 -45.65 -20.33 35.66
N GLY A 944 -45.11 -19.13 35.43
CA GLY A 944 -45.84 -17.98 34.87
C GLY A 944 -46.71 -17.24 35.89
N ARG A 945 -46.50 -17.44 37.20
CA ARG A 945 -47.25 -16.72 38.25
C ARG A 945 -46.55 -15.40 38.57
N LEU A 946 -47.29 -14.30 38.62
CA LEU A 946 -46.78 -13.00 39.04
C LEU A 946 -46.31 -13.07 40.50
N VAL A 947 -45.05 -12.71 40.74
CA VAL A 947 -44.44 -12.69 42.08
C VAL A 947 -44.13 -11.27 42.57
N ALA A 948 -43.87 -10.32 41.67
CA ALA A 948 -43.67 -8.91 42.03
C ALA A 948 -44.01 -7.96 40.87
N THR A 949 -44.58 -6.80 41.17
CA THR A 949 -44.63 -5.65 40.26
C THR A 949 -43.61 -4.61 40.73
N LEU A 950 -42.59 -4.36 39.93
CA LEU A 950 -41.48 -3.46 40.27
C LEU A 950 -41.76 -2.01 39.87
N ARG A 951 -42.47 -1.81 38.75
CA ARG A 951 -42.88 -0.50 38.25
C ARG A 951 -44.23 -0.61 37.56
N ASP A 952 -45.08 0.39 37.79
CA ASP A 952 -46.35 0.59 37.08
C ASP A 952 -46.65 2.09 37.06
N GLY A 953 -46.63 2.72 35.89
CA GLY A 953 -46.83 4.18 35.75
C GLY A 953 -46.21 4.74 34.47
N ASP A 954 -46.07 6.07 34.42
CA ASP A 954 -45.52 6.77 33.26
C ASP A 954 -44.11 6.29 32.91
N GLY A 955 -43.88 6.10 31.62
CA GLY A 955 -42.65 5.65 31.01
C GLY A 955 -41.64 6.78 30.89
N ILE A 956 -40.38 6.43 31.15
CA ILE A 956 -39.25 7.32 30.93
C ILE A 956 -38.67 6.95 29.57
N PRO A 957 -38.61 7.88 28.60
CA PRO A 957 -38.18 7.54 27.23
C PRO A 957 -36.76 6.96 27.16
N ILE A 958 -35.88 7.40 28.06
CA ILE A 958 -34.49 6.95 28.18
C ILE A 958 -34.33 5.75 29.10
N ALA A 959 -33.23 5.02 28.93
CA ALA A 959 -32.87 3.92 29.79
C ALA A 959 -32.51 4.41 31.21
N VAL A 960 -33.21 3.87 32.22
CA VAL A 960 -32.98 4.17 33.63
C VAL A 960 -32.70 2.92 34.42
N THR A 961 -31.83 3.02 35.43
CA THR A 961 -31.45 1.86 36.26
C THR A 961 -32.22 1.86 37.58
N PHE A 962 -32.99 0.80 37.81
CA PHE A 962 -33.66 0.50 39.07
C PHE A 962 -32.95 -0.64 39.82
N LYS A 963 -32.64 -0.47 41.11
CA LYS A 963 -32.00 -1.51 41.94
C LYS A 963 -33.05 -2.29 42.73
N TRP A 964 -33.28 -3.56 42.36
CA TRP A 964 -34.24 -4.43 43.01
C TRP A 964 -33.60 -5.31 44.10
N ASP A 965 -34.22 -5.39 45.27
CA ASP A 965 -33.69 -6.12 46.44
C ASP A 965 -34.19 -7.57 46.55
N GLY A 966 -34.81 -8.10 45.50
CA GLY A 966 -35.28 -9.49 45.43
C GLY A 966 -36.51 -9.79 46.29
N ARG A 967 -37.30 -8.77 46.64
CA ARG A 967 -38.55 -8.93 47.40
C ARG A 967 -39.80 -8.86 46.53
N ASN A 968 -40.87 -9.50 47.02
CA ASN A 968 -42.21 -9.37 46.48
C ASN A 968 -42.96 -8.14 47.07
N GLU A 969 -44.20 -7.94 46.64
CA GLU A 969 -45.07 -6.83 47.07
C GLU A 969 -45.42 -6.86 48.58
N LEU A 970 -45.27 -8.01 49.25
CA LEU A 970 -45.47 -8.15 50.70
C LEU A 970 -44.19 -7.86 51.50
N GLY A 971 -43.07 -7.57 50.83
CA GLY A 971 -41.76 -7.39 51.44
C GLY A 971 -41.04 -8.69 51.78
N ASP A 972 -41.60 -9.85 51.40
CA ASP A 972 -40.95 -11.15 51.58
C ASP A 972 -39.88 -11.36 50.51
N ARG A 973 -38.74 -11.95 50.90
CA ARG A 973 -37.69 -12.33 49.95
C ARG A 973 -38.16 -13.47 49.06
N LEU A 974 -37.86 -13.39 47.77
CA LEU A 974 -38.09 -14.50 46.86
C LEU A 974 -37.18 -15.69 47.19
N THR A 975 -37.68 -16.90 46.94
CA THR A 975 -36.89 -18.13 47.14
C THR A 975 -35.78 -18.23 46.09
N PRO A 976 -34.62 -18.82 46.42
CA PRO A 976 -33.58 -19.07 45.42
C PRO A 976 -34.11 -19.90 44.24
N GLY A 977 -33.78 -19.48 43.02
CA GLY A 977 -34.29 -20.07 41.79
C GLY A 977 -34.31 -19.09 40.62
N SER A 978 -34.81 -19.56 39.47
CA SER A 978 -34.98 -18.76 38.25
C SER A 978 -36.35 -18.10 38.20
N TYR A 979 -36.38 -16.88 37.69
CA TYR A 979 -37.56 -16.04 37.49
C TYR A 979 -37.47 -15.38 36.10
N ILE A 980 -38.60 -14.85 35.63
CA ILE A 980 -38.71 -14.12 34.37
C ILE A 980 -39.12 -12.69 34.70
N LEU A 981 -38.28 -11.73 34.33
CA LEU A 981 -38.64 -10.33 34.29
C LEU A 981 -39.37 -10.05 32.98
N HIS A 982 -40.50 -9.36 33.06
CA HIS A 982 -41.37 -9.00 31.95
C HIS A 982 -41.61 -7.50 31.98
N TYR A 983 -41.12 -6.82 30.95
CA TYR A 983 -41.26 -5.40 30.77
C TYR A 983 -42.24 -5.12 29.63
N GLU A 984 -43.28 -4.36 29.93
CA GLU A 984 -44.32 -3.97 29.00
C GLU A 984 -44.36 -2.45 28.89
N VAL A 985 -44.46 -1.96 27.66
CA VAL A 985 -44.61 -0.54 27.34
C VAL A 985 -45.82 -0.40 26.43
N VAL A 986 -46.70 0.54 26.79
CA VAL A 986 -47.87 0.89 25.98
C VAL A 986 -47.78 2.36 25.63
N ASN A 987 -47.73 2.69 24.35
CA ASN A 987 -47.87 4.07 23.89
C ASN A 987 -49.31 4.53 24.10
N GLU A 988 -49.50 5.59 24.86
CA GLU A 988 -50.83 6.08 25.26
C GLU A 988 -51.57 6.80 24.12
N GLU A 989 -50.84 7.30 23.12
CA GLU A 989 -51.40 7.98 21.96
C GLU A 989 -51.82 7.00 20.86
N THR A 990 -50.95 6.03 20.53
CA THR A 990 -51.20 5.06 19.44
C THR A 990 -51.86 3.77 19.93
N GLY A 991 -51.69 3.41 21.20
CA GLY A 991 -52.08 2.12 21.76
C GLY A 991 -51.10 0.98 21.45
N ASP A 992 -49.97 1.28 20.78
CA ASP A 992 -48.97 0.27 20.44
C ASP A 992 -48.33 -0.31 21.69
N LYS A 993 -48.11 -1.62 21.67
CA LYS A 993 -47.61 -2.38 22.80
C LYS A 993 -46.31 -3.09 22.45
N THR A 994 -45.28 -2.84 23.25
CA THR A 994 -43.99 -3.51 23.16
C THR A 994 -43.71 -4.29 24.43
N VAL A 995 -43.19 -5.51 24.30
CA VAL A 995 -42.86 -6.38 25.43
C VAL A 995 -41.43 -6.89 25.30
N LYS A 996 -40.66 -6.81 26.37
CA LYS A 996 -39.32 -7.39 26.52
C LYS A 996 -39.30 -8.32 27.74
N VAL A 997 -38.50 -9.38 27.69
CA VAL A 997 -38.35 -10.33 28.79
C VAL A 997 -36.89 -10.65 29.06
N ALA A 998 -36.53 -10.86 30.32
CA ALA A 998 -35.17 -11.22 30.72
C ALA A 998 -35.20 -12.26 31.86
N PRO A 999 -34.29 -13.26 31.85
CA PRO A 999 -34.17 -14.20 32.96
C PRO A 999 -33.51 -13.52 34.17
N VAL A 1000 -34.00 -13.84 35.37
CA VAL A 1000 -33.40 -13.39 36.64
C VAL A 1000 -33.14 -14.60 37.52
N VAL A 1001 -31.95 -14.69 38.11
CA VAL A 1001 -31.59 -15.79 39.02
C VAL A 1001 -31.37 -15.24 40.43
N VAL A 1002 -32.24 -15.65 41.36
CA VAL A 1002 -32.06 -15.37 42.79
C VAL A 1002 -31.23 -16.50 43.37
N GLY A 1003 -30.04 -16.17 43.86
CA GLY A 1003 -29.12 -17.08 44.53
C GLY A 1003 -29.15 -16.96 46.06
N THR A 1004 -28.38 -17.81 46.72
CA THR A 1004 -28.02 -17.72 48.14
C THR A 1004 -26.60 -18.23 48.30
N LEU A 1005 -25.88 -17.74 49.31
CA LEU A 1005 -24.55 -18.23 49.61
C LEU A 1005 -24.65 -19.56 50.37
N LEU A 1006 -24.10 -20.63 49.80
CA LEU A 1006 -24.01 -21.91 50.49
C LEU A 1006 -23.10 -21.75 51.71
N SER A 1007 -23.67 -21.87 52.91
CA SER A 1007 -22.88 -21.94 54.14
C SER A 1007 -21.96 -23.16 54.07
N ARG A 1008 -20.65 -22.94 54.17
CA ARG A 1008 -19.68 -24.02 54.39
C ARG A 1008 -19.80 -24.60 55.79
#